data_AF-A0A6V8K3Z1-F1
#
_entry.id   AF-A0A6V8K3Z1-F1
#
_cell.length_a   1.000
_cell.length_b   1.000
_cell.length_c   1.000
_cell.angle_alpha   90.00
_cell.angle_beta   90.00
_cell.angle_gamma   90.00
#
_symmetry.space_group_name_H-M   'P 1'
#
loop_
_entity.id
_entity.type
_entity.pdbx_description
1 polymer ?
#
loop_
_entity_poly.entity_id
_entity_poly.type
_entity_poly.pdbx_seq_one_letter_code
_entity_poly.pdbx_strand_id
1 'polypeptide(L)'
;MPIRREVILPAADPLVAWRRIALDKQLAAPKFPSGIRAPSVVLLCALLALAVVCAVYLGMFHGRVIPQAVVDSQDRLVTSLARGLNATVTSGVEEMEAAAEQVPAGGDPAAVLASAAGGGTAWAGAAVLDAGSRRPVAARGEPVPVANVPQDVPRTTVTPLIQGGEPRALIVAPLPDGRLLAGMTSLRVRPLRLAPNSRQSVLVGLPTGESTVLQGAPPAGGPASDVIKRTLAETREGRAVRSSGGPAGSALLVVAAPVGSLGIAVASTVSAPVIDVGSPWKGLLPAAGLVVAALLAYLVARRALVRPVRRLLERAKADACGDPGPRPKIKGPSEVRRIAAALDDRARPRGVPAVVLLLGIPAMVFAWCGALGYTFAGGPVPVPAQVVLDSENQVTAATRALGDSLDGGLRQATVTAAQNAQTAPAQLTPVLGQLVESDDRYRGAYVTDPEGRVVTTAGREPLRQAEKLPQESGVRLANTGGRLPVIYAYAHRPDGHSVVVEFDVPRLADLLRRADGRVRVVDAELRTILDTEGFRAFQPLAGGEAREAATTASQGRTGAKIAGRALVAGTPSPSPAPRRACAGPWWPSRPLVILLCRSTACAARAWSSAVPRPSSPWSCSAGTTSCCWCRCGGSPRRRTAWPTATPRR
;
A
#
# COMPACT_ATOMS: atom_id res chain seq x y z
N MET A 1 82.91 8.11 -11.29
CA MET A 1 83.33 6.92 -10.52
C MET A 1 83.26 7.24 -9.03
N PRO A 2 82.32 6.69 -8.25
CA PRO A 2 82.37 6.78 -6.80
C PRO A 2 83.14 5.58 -6.24
N ILE A 3 84.13 5.87 -5.39
CA ILE A 3 84.92 4.88 -4.67
C ILE A 3 83.99 4.12 -3.72
N ARG A 4 83.68 2.87 -4.06
CA ARG A 4 82.96 1.93 -3.22
C ARG A 4 83.92 1.54 -2.09
N ARG A 5 83.81 2.21 -0.93
CA ARG A 5 84.40 1.70 0.32
C ARG A 5 83.74 0.37 0.62
N GLU A 6 84.40 -0.73 0.27
CA GLU A 6 84.11 -2.03 0.86
C GLU A 6 84.44 -1.95 2.34
N VAL A 7 83.41 -1.71 3.15
CA VAL A 7 83.47 -1.93 4.58
C VAL A 7 83.57 -3.45 4.75
N ILE A 8 84.79 -3.92 5.03
CA ILE A 8 85.04 -5.27 5.51
C ILE A 8 84.32 -5.36 6.86
N LEU A 9 83.10 -5.93 6.85
CA LEU A 9 82.38 -6.27 8.06
C LEU A 9 83.21 -7.32 8.81
N PRO A 10 83.45 -7.17 10.13
CA PRO A 10 84.10 -8.21 10.90
C PRO A 10 83.29 -9.50 10.76
N ALA A 11 83.97 -10.61 10.45
CA ALA A 11 83.34 -11.92 10.39
C ALA A 11 82.53 -12.13 11.67
N ALA A 12 81.21 -12.24 11.53
CA ALA A 12 80.33 -12.46 12.68
C ALA A 12 80.83 -13.69 13.43
N ASP A 13 81.03 -13.56 14.73
CA ASP A 13 81.55 -14.62 15.59
C ASP A 13 80.70 -15.90 15.37
N PRO A 14 81.30 -17.00 14.87
CA PRO A 14 80.56 -18.21 14.52
C PRO A 14 79.76 -18.77 15.71
N LEU A 15 80.17 -18.45 16.95
CA LEU A 15 79.43 -18.79 18.16
C LEU A 15 78.09 -18.05 18.28
N VAL A 16 78.03 -16.78 17.88
CA VAL A 16 76.78 -15.99 17.88
C VAL A 16 75.80 -16.53 16.85
N ALA A 17 76.30 -16.93 15.68
CA ALA A 17 75.49 -17.56 14.64
C ALA A 17 74.91 -18.92 15.11
N TRP A 18 75.73 -19.77 15.74
CA TRP A 18 75.28 -21.05 16.30
C TRP A 18 74.25 -20.88 17.42
N ARG A 19 74.48 -19.93 18.35
CA ARG A 19 73.53 -19.62 19.43
C ARG A 19 72.19 -19.16 18.88
N ARG A 20 72.18 -18.34 17.82
CA ARG A 20 70.95 -17.91 17.16
C ARG A 20 70.17 -19.07 16.55
N ILE A 21 70.85 -19.98 15.85
CA ILE A 21 70.22 -21.17 15.24
C ILE A 21 69.65 -22.11 16.32
N ALA A 22 70.39 -22.33 17.41
CA ALA A 22 69.92 -23.13 18.53
C ALA A 22 68.70 -22.50 19.22
N LEU A 23 68.75 -21.19 19.46
CA LEU A 23 67.65 -20.44 20.07
C LEU A 23 66.39 -20.44 19.20
N ASP A 24 66.54 -20.31 17.88
CA ASP A 24 65.41 -20.38 16.93
C ASP A 24 64.76 -21.78 16.87
N LYS A 25 65.53 -22.85 17.15
CA LYS A 25 64.99 -24.22 17.25
C LYS A 25 64.34 -24.51 18.61
N GLN A 26 64.83 -23.91 19.69
CA GLN A 26 64.31 -24.11 21.04
C GLN A 26 63.06 -23.28 21.33
N LEU A 27 62.97 -22.07 20.77
CA LEU A 27 61.77 -21.26 20.86
C LEU A 27 60.72 -21.81 19.88
N ALA A 28 59.69 -22.47 20.41
CA ALA A 28 58.51 -22.81 19.63
C ALA A 28 58.05 -21.55 18.87
N ALA A 29 57.89 -21.65 17.54
CA ALA A 29 57.58 -20.52 16.67
C ALA A 29 56.50 -19.66 17.33
N PRO A 30 56.83 -18.43 17.79
CA PRO A 30 55.94 -17.72 18.69
C PRO A 30 54.64 -17.43 17.93
N LYS A 31 53.53 -17.98 18.43
CA LYS A 31 52.19 -17.81 17.86
C LYS A 31 51.78 -16.32 17.81
N PHE A 32 52.46 -15.48 18.58
CA PHE A 32 52.33 -14.03 18.61
C PHE A 32 53.70 -13.38 18.31
N PRO A 33 53.85 -12.45 17.34
CA PRO A 33 52.84 -11.74 16.55
C PRO A 33 52.56 -12.36 15.16
N SER A 34 53.05 -13.58 14.89
CA SER A 34 52.80 -14.28 13.61
C SER A 34 51.29 -14.48 13.35
N GLY A 35 50.53 -14.79 14.40
CA GLY A 35 49.07 -14.93 14.38
C GLY A 35 48.26 -13.64 14.16
N ILE A 36 48.86 -12.44 14.21
CA ILE A 36 48.14 -11.17 13.92
C ILE A 36 48.11 -10.88 12.40
N ARG A 37 49.02 -11.48 11.62
CA ARG A 37 49.04 -11.26 10.16
C ARG A 37 47.79 -11.80 9.49
N ALA A 38 47.39 -13.03 9.82
CA ALA A 38 46.18 -13.64 9.27
C ALA A 38 44.91 -12.81 9.54
N PRO A 39 44.55 -12.45 10.78
CA PRO A 39 43.32 -11.70 11.06
C PRO A 39 43.36 -10.27 10.49
N SER A 40 44.52 -9.61 10.42
CA SER A 40 44.59 -8.28 9.79
C SER A 40 44.43 -8.33 8.27
N VAL A 41 44.92 -9.38 7.61
CA VAL A 41 44.69 -9.61 6.17
C VAL A 41 43.24 -10.03 5.94
N VAL A 42 42.68 -10.92 6.76
CA VAL A 42 41.27 -11.34 6.67
C VAL A 42 40.34 -10.14 6.87
N LEU A 43 40.59 -9.27 7.84
CA LEU A 43 39.81 -8.06 8.06
C LEU A 43 39.90 -7.11 6.86
N LEU A 44 41.10 -6.91 6.30
CA LEU A 44 41.28 -6.10 5.09
C LEU A 44 40.48 -6.70 3.92
N CYS A 45 40.60 -8.00 3.67
CA CYS A 45 39.85 -8.70 2.63
C CYS A 45 38.34 -8.58 2.84
N ALA A 46 37.85 -8.71 4.07
CA ALA A 46 36.43 -8.57 4.40
C ALA A 46 35.92 -7.14 4.15
N LEU A 47 36.67 -6.12 4.55
CA LEU A 47 36.30 -4.72 4.31
C LEU A 47 36.36 -4.35 2.82
N LEU A 48 37.33 -4.88 2.08
CA LEU A 48 37.40 -4.70 0.63
C LEU A 48 36.25 -5.41 -0.09
N ALA A 49 35.90 -6.64 0.33
CA ALA A 49 34.74 -7.35 -0.18
C ALA A 49 33.44 -6.57 0.10
N LEU A 50 33.30 -6.01 1.30
CA LEU A 50 32.17 -5.15 1.64
C LEU A 50 32.15 -3.88 0.77
N ALA A 51 33.30 -3.27 0.48
CA ALA A 51 33.38 -2.12 -0.41
C ALA A 51 32.97 -2.44 -1.84
N VAL A 52 33.36 -3.62 -2.36
CA VAL A 52 32.91 -4.12 -3.66
C VAL A 52 31.40 -4.34 -3.64
N VAL A 53 30.85 -4.98 -2.61
CA VAL A 53 29.39 -5.17 -2.46
C VAL A 53 28.68 -3.81 -2.39
N CYS A 54 29.21 -2.82 -1.68
CA CYS A 54 28.65 -1.47 -1.66
C CYS A 54 28.70 -0.81 -3.04
N ALA A 55 29.83 -0.90 -3.76
CA ALA A 55 29.98 -0.33 -5.10
C ALA A 55 29.01 -0.98 -6.09
N VAL A 56 28.88 -2.30 -6.05
CA VAL A 56 28.00 -3.08 -6.92
C VAL A 56 26.54 -2.84 -6.55
N TYR A 57 26.16 -2.95 -5.28
CA TYR A 57 24.77 -2.80 -4.86
C TYR A 57 24.27 -1.36 -5.06
N LEU A 58 25.05 -0.35 -4.65
CA LEU A 58 24.67 1.05 -4.85
C LEU A 58 24.85 1.52 -6.30
N GLY A 59 25.73 0.86 -7.05
CA GLY A 59 26.05 1.19 -8.44
C GLY A 59 25.33 0.33 -9.49
N MET A 60 24.54 -0.68 -9.12
CA MET A 60 23.69 -1.39 -10.09
C MET A 60 22.37 -0.65 -10.31
N PHE A 61 21.96 0.23 -9.40
CA PHE A 61 20.74 1.03 -9.54
C PHE A 61 21.01 2.32 -10.31
N HIS A 62 21.58 2.22 -11.52
CA HIS A 62 21.63 3.34 -12.47
C HIS A 62 20.48 3.22 -13.44
N GLY A 63 19.58 4.17 -13.37
CA GLY A 63 18.46 4.17 -14.28
C GLY A 63 17.52 5.33 -14.05
N ARG A 64 16.91 5.72 -15.15
CA ARG A 64 15.70 6.52 -15.15
C ARG A 64 14.55 5.59 -14.77
N VAL A 65 14.13 5.63 -13.52
CA VAL A 65 13.06 4.74 -13.00
C VAL A 65 11.84 5.57 -12.63
N ILE A 66 10.66 5.08 -13.00
CA ILE A 66 9.40 5.67 -12.54
C ILE A 66 9.28 5.37 -11.03
N PRO A 67 8.97 6.36 -10.18
CA PRO A 67 8.81 6.11 -8.76
C PRO A 67 7.82 4.96 -8.50
N GLN A 68 8.23 3.96 -7.71
CA GLN A 68 7.40 2.78 -7.43
C GLN A 68 6.04 3.16 -6.84
N ALA A 69 5.97 4.25 -6.07
CA ALA A 69 4.73 4.79 -5.54
C ALA A 69 3.71 5.14 -6.64
N VAL A 70 4.15 5.59 -7.81
CA VAL A 70 3.26 5.86 -8.96
C VAL A 70 2.76 4.55 -9.55
N VAL A 71 3.65 3.57 -9.75
CA VAL A 71 3.28 2.23 -10.27
C VAL A 71 2.25 1.57 -9.37
N ASP A 72 2.52 1.52 -8.07
CA ASP A 72 1.61 0.94 -7.08
C ASP A 72 0.27 1.69 -7.01
N SER A 73 0.29 3.02 -7.18
CA SER A 73 -0.92 3.85 -7.18
C SER A 73 -1.80 3.59 -8.40
N GLN A 74 -1.21 3.57 -9.59
CA GLN A 74 -1.90 3.31 -10.85
C GLN A 74 -2.44 1.89 -10.91
N ASP A 75 -1.69 0.93 -10.41
CA ASP A 75 -2.16 -0.44 -10.28
C ASP A 75 -3.43 -0.57 -9.43
N ARG A 76 -3.44 0.05 -8.26
CA ARG A 76 -4.61 -0.02 -7.38
C ARG A 76 -5.80 0.69 -7.97
N LEU A 77 -5.58 1.82 -8.63
CA LEU A 77 -6.62 2.53 -9.38
C LEU A 77 -7.25 1.59 -10.41
N VAL A 78 -6.45 0.98 -11.28
CA VAL A 78 -6.93 0.08 -12.34
C VAL A 78 -7.60 -1.17 -11.77
N THR A 79 -7.03 -1.76 -10.72
CA THR A 79 -7.62 -2.92 -10.02
C THR A 79 -8.97 -2.57 -9.37
N SER A 80 -9.12 -1.36 -8.84
CA SER A 80 -10.38 -0.87 -8.27
C SER A 80 -11.43 -0.62 -9.37
N LEU A 81 -11.01 -0.03 -10.50
CA LEU A 81 -11.87 0.18 -11.67
C LEU A 81 -12.36 -1.15 -12.26
N ALA A 82 -11.46 -2.11 -12.43
CA ALA A 82 -11.79 -3.43 -12.96
C ALA A 82 -12.78 -4.17 -12.05
N ARG A 83 -12.58 -4.15 -10.73
CA ARG A 83 -13.55 -4.69 -9.76
C ARG A 83 -14.90 -3.97 -9.83
N GLY A 84 -14.90 -2.65 -9.96
CA GLY A 84 -16.12 -1.86 -10.11
C GLY A 84 -16.92 -2.24 -11.34
N LEU A 85 -16.27 -2.33 -12.51
CA LEU A 85 -16.92 -2.77 -13.74
C LEU A 85 -17.43 -4.21 -13.64
N ASN A 86 -16.66 -5.11 -13.02
CA ASN A 86 -17.09 -6.48 -12.81
C ASN A 86 -18.35 -6.55 -11.94
N ALA A 87 -18.41 -5.75 -10.88
CA ALA A 87 -19.59 -5.68 -10.02
C ALA A 87 -20.82 -5.14 -10.78
N THR A 88 -20.65 -4.11 -11.63
CA THR A 88 -21.73 -3.61 -12.48
C THR A 88 -22.26 -4.69 -13.43
N VAL A 89 -21.36 -5.45 -14.08
CA VAL A 89 -21.77 -6.55 -14.97
C VAL A 89 -22.46 -7.66 -14.20
N THR A 90 -21.92 -8.07 -13.05
CA THR A 90 -22.49 -9.16 -12.22
C THR A 90 -23.88 -8.78 -11.72
N SER A 91 -24.05 -7.56 -11.21
CA SER A 91 -25.37 -7.02 -10.81
C SER A 91 -26.34 -7.02 -11.98
N GLY A 92 -25.91 -6.61 -13.18
CA GLY A 92 -26.76 -6.65 -14.36
C GLY A 92 -27.15 -8.08 -14.79
N VAL A 93 -26.27 -9.07 -14.59
CA VAL A 93 -26.58 -10.49 -14.83
C VAL A 93 -27.62 -10.99 -13.83
N GLU A 94 -27.42 -10.74 -12.54
CA GLU A 94 -28.35 -11.14 -11.47
C GLU A 94 -29.73 -10.49 -11.66
N GLU A 95 -29.77 -9.19 -12.00
CA GLU A 95 -31.03 -8.48 -12.31
C GLU A 95 -31.73 -9.08 -13.53
N MET A 96 -30.97 -9.45 -14.57
CA MET A 96 -31.52 -10.05 -15.79
C MET A 96 -32.06 -11.46 -15.54
N GLU A 97 -31.37 -12.25 -14.73
CA GLU A 97 -31.80 -13.59 -14.34
C GLU A 97 -33.05 -13.54 -13.47
N ALA A 98 -33.06 -12.69 -12.44
CA ALA A 98 -34.24 -12.48 -11.61
C ALA A 98 -35.43 -11.98 -12.42
N ALA A 99 -35.20 -11.09 -13.39
CA ALA A 99 -36.25 -10.64 -14.30
C ALA A 99 -36.77 -11.79 -15.18
N ALA A 100 -35.88 -12.61 -15.74
CA ALA A 100 -36.26 -13.76 -16.58
C ALA A 100 -37.05 -14.82 -15.81
N GLU A 101 -36.70 -15.09 -14.55
CA GLU A 101 -37.40 -16.05 -13.68
C GLU A 101 -38.82 -15.59 -13.29
N GLN A 102 -39.04 -14.28 -13.17
CA GLN A 102 -40.35 -13.72 -12.85
C GLN A 102 -41.33 -13.71 -14.03
N VAL A 103 -40.87 -14.04 -15.24
CA VAL A 103 -41.71 -14.04 -16.44
C VAL A 103 -42.52 -15.33 -16.53
N PRO A 104 -43.87 -15.29 -16.48
CA PRO A 104 -44.68 -16.45 -16.76
C PRO A 104 -44.53 -16.88 -18.23
N ALA A 105 -44.48 -18.19 -18.48
CA ALA A 105 -44.38 -18.75 -19.82
C ALA A 105 -45.53 -18.24 -20.71
N GLY A 106 -45.20 -17.60 -21.83
CA GLY A 106 -46.20 -17.01 -22.75
C GLY A 106 -46.74 -15.64 -22.33
N GLY A 107 -46.15 -14.98 -21.32
CA GLY A 107 -46.50 -13.61 -20.93
C GLY A 107 -46.31 -12.57 -22.04
N ASP A 108 -47.05 -11.46 -21.95
CA ASP A 108 -46.93 -10.33 -22.89
C ASP A 108 -45.49 -9.78 -22.89
N PRO A 109 -44.76 -9.81 -24.02
CA PRO A 109 -43.37 -9.34 -24.08
C PRO A 109 -43.21 -7.86 -23.71
N ALA A 110 -44.25 -7.02 -23.88
CA ALA A 110 -44.21 -5.63 -23.41
C ALA A 110 -44.25 -5.52 -21.88
N ALA A 111 -45.07 -6.36 -21.22
CA ALA A 111 -45.13 -6.45 -19.77
C ALA A 111 -43.83 -7.01 -19.17
N VAL A 112 -43.21 -7.99 -19.84
CA VAL A 112 -41.89 -8.53 -19.49
C VAL A 112 -40.84 -7.41 -19.48
N LEU A 113 -40.75 -6.63 -20.56
CA LEU A 113 -39.85 -5.48 -20.63
C LEU A 113 -40.17 -4.41 -19.58
N ALA A 114 -41.44 -4.18 -19.28
CA ALA A 114 -41.83 -3.21 -18.25
C ALA A 114 -41.38 -3.67 -16.86
N SER A 115 -41.43 -4.97 -16.55
CA SER A 115 -40.93 -5.53 -15.29
C SER A 115 -39.39 -5.51 -15.22
N ALA A 116 -38.71 -5.96 -16.28
CA ALA A 116 -37.26 -6.05 -16.34
C ALA A 116 -36.56 -4.67 -16.40
N ALA A 117 -37.13 -3.72 -17.13
CA ALA A 117 -36.57 -2.37 -17.29
C ALA A 117 -37.20 -1.33 -16.34
N GLY A 118 -38.25 -1.68 -15.60
CA GLY A 118 -38.97 -0.78 -14.69
C GLY A 118 -38.32 -0.62 -13.31
N GLY A 119 -37.46 -1.55 -12.91
CA GLY A 119 -36.84 -1.59 -11.57
C GLY A 119 -35.76 -0.53 -11.31
N GLY A 120 -35.27 0.17 -12.34
CA GLY A 120 -34.23 1.18 -12.16
C GLY A 120 -33.52 1.54 -13.45
N THR A 121 -33.03 2.77 -13.52
CA THR A 121 -32.44 3.46 -14.68
C THR A 121 -31.10 2.88 -15.20
N ALA A 122 -30.84 1.58 -15.02
CA ALA A 122 -29.54 0.96 -15.30
C ALA A 122 -29.37 0.47 -16.75
N TRP A 123 -30.48 0.26 -17.47
CA TRP A 123 -30.47 -0.25 -18.84
C TRP A 123 -30.50 0.91 -19.85
N ALA A 124 -29.51 0.95 -20.74
CA ALA A 124 -29.51 1.87 -21.87
C ALA A 124 -30.54 1.44 -22.93
N GLY A 125 -30.76 0.14 -23.06
CA GLY A 125 -31.79 -0.44 -23.91
C GLY A 125 -32.07 -1.88 -23.50
N ALA A 126 -33.28 -2.36 -23.78
CA ALA A 126 -33.67 -3.74 -23.55
C ALA A 126 -34.61 -4.21 -24.67
N ALA A 127 -34.54 -5.48 -25.04
CA ALA A 127 -35.40 -6.09 -26.04
C ALA A 127 -35.72 -7.54 -25.70
N VAL A 128 -36.93 -7.98 -26.03
CA VAL A 128 -37.30 -9.40 -26.10
C VAL A 128 -37.15 -9.82 -27.55
N LEU A 129 -36.31 -10.83 -27.78
CA LEU A 129 -36.00 -11.36 -29.10
C LEU A 129 -36.61 -12.75 -29.26
N ASP A 130 -37.09 -13.06 -30.46
CA ASP A 130 -37.39 -14.43 -30.85
C ASP A 130 -36.09 -15.23 -31.02
N ALA A 131 -35.94 -16.41 -30.40
CA ALA A 131 -34.65 -17.12 -30.42
C ALA A 131 -34.24 -17.61 -31.83
N GLY A 132 -35.22 -17.99 -32.67
CA GLY A 132 -34.96 -18.49 -34.02
C GLY A 132 -34.58 -17.38 -35.00
N SER A 133 -35.40 -16.33 -35.07
CA SER A 133 -35.24 -15.23 -36.02
C SER A 133 -34.38 -14.07 -35.51
N ARG A 134 -34.15 -13.99 -34.19
CA ARG A 134 -33.52 -12.86 -33.46
C ARG A 134 -34.15 -11.51 -33.75
N ARG A 135 -35.39 -11.50 -34.24
CA ARG A 135 -36.14 -10.26 -34.44
C ARG A 135 -36.66 -9.77 -33.10
N PRO A 136 -36.54 -8.46 -32.80
CA PRO A 136 -37.12 -7.89 -31.60
C PRO A 136 -38.65 -7.99 -31.69
N VAL A 137 -39.23 -8.73 -30.76
CA VAL A 137 -40.68 -8.85 -30.55
C VAL A 137 -41.19 -7.63 -29.79
N ALA A 138 -40.39 -7.14 -28.85
CA ALA A 138 -40.61 -5.89 -28.15
C ALA A 138 -39.26 -5.26 -27.80
N ALA A 139 -39.19 -3.94 -27.75
CA ALA A 139 -37.98 -3.20 -27.41
C ALA A 139 -38.30 -1.92 -26.63
N ARG A 140 -37.36 -1.49 -25.79
CA ARG A 140 -37.45 -0.27 -25.00
C ARG A 140 -36.07 0.37 -24.87
N GLY A 141 -35.99 1.68 -25.04
CA GLY A 141 -34.73 2.43 -24.95
C GLY A 141 -33.91 2.37 -26.23
N GLU A 142 -32.59 2.35 -26.11
CA GLU A 142 -31.66 2.30 -27.24
C GLU A 142 -31.74 0.95 -27.98
N PRO A 143 -31.63 0.92 -29.32
CA PRO A 143 -31.66 -0.33 -30.08
C PRO A 143 -30.54 -1.29 -29.66
N VAL A 144 -30.95 -2.51 -29.30
CA VAL A 144 -30.05 -3.61 -28.95
C VAL A 144 -29.39 -4.16 -30.22
N PRO A 145 -28.05 -4.31 -30.26
CA PRO A 145 -27.34 -4.80 -31.44
C PRO A 145 -27.53 -6.32 -31.59
N VAL A 146 -28.62 -6.72 -32.24
CA VAL A 146 -29.00 -8.13 -32.48
C VAL A 146 -27.91 -8.95 -33.21
N ALA A 147 -27.04 -8.30 -33.97
CA ALA A 147 -25.89 -8.95 -34.63
C ALA A 147 -24.86 -9.51 -33.64
N ASN A 148 -24.79 -8.97 -32.42
CA ASN A 148 -23.85 -9.38 -31.38
C ASN A 148 -24.46 -10.38 -30.39
N VAL A 149 -25.71 -10.80 -30.59
CA VAL A 149 -26.35 -11.84 -29.77
C VAL A 149 -25.82 -13.22 -30.18
N PRO A 150 -25.26 -14.01 -29.25
CA PRO A 150 -24.75 -15.36 -29.53
C PRO A 150 -25.82 -16.27 -30.15
N GLN A 151 -25.38 -17.25 -30.95
CA GLN A 151 -26.33 -18.12 -31.65
C GLN A 151 -27.04 -19.11 -30.73
N ASP A 152 -26.35 -19.56 -29.70
CA ASP A 152 -26.85 -20.45 -28.68
C ASP A 152 -26.64 -19.78 -27.32
N VAL A 153 -27.71 -19.69 -26.53
CA VAL A 153 -27.74 -19.01 -25.23
C VAL A 153 -28.38 -19.95 -24.21
N PRO A 154 -27.70 -21.05 -23.84
CA PRO A 154 -28.25 -22.01 -22.86
C PRO A 154 -28.29 -21.42 -21.45
N ARG A 155 -27.53 -20.33 -21.20
CA ARG A 155 -27.44 -19.60 -19.95
C ARG A 155 -27.20 -18.13 -20.24
N THR A 156 -27.43 -17.30 -19.22
CA THR A 156 -27.15 -15.87 -19.30
C THR A 156 -25.72 -15.62 -19.77
N THR A 157 -25.59 -14.89 -20.88
CA THR A 157 -24.32 -14.63 -21.54
C THR A 157 -24.06 -13.14 -21.61
N VAL A 158 -22.81 -12.74 -21.35
CA VAL A 158 -22.37 -11.34 -21.42
C VAL A 158 -21.43 -11.17 -22.61
N THR A 159 -21.78 -10.26 -23.52
CA THR A 159 -20.96 -9.89 -24.68
C THR A 159 -20.55 -8.41 -24.55
N PRO A 160 -19.25 -8.11 -24.33
CA PRO A 160 -18.78 -6.74 -24.36
C PRO A 160 -18.70 -6.22 -25.80
N LEU A 161 -19.13 -4.97 -26.02
CA LEU A 161 -19.10 -4.32 -27.32
C LEU A 161 -18.86 -2.82 -27.19
N ILE A 162 -18.42 -2.17 -28.27
CA ILE A 162 -18.33 -0.71 -28.37
C ILE A 162 -19.45 -0.25 -29.29
N GLN A 163 -20.36 0.59 -28.79
CA GLN A 163 -21.47 1.15 -29.58
C GLN A 163 -21.52 2.66 -29.37
N GLY A 164 -21.45 3.41 -30.48
CA GLY A 164 -21.36 4.87 -30.44
C GLY A 164 -20.07 5.39 -29.79
N GLY A 165 -18.99 4.60 -29.80
CA GLY A 165 -17.72 4.94 -29.13
C GLY A 165 -17.71 4.66 -27.62
N GLU A 166 -18.84 4.28 -27.03
CA GLU A 166 -18.92 3.91 -25.62
C GLU A 166 -18.83 2.39 -25.42
N PRO A 167 -18.10 1.91 -24.40
CA PRO A 167 -18.07 0.50 -24.06
C PRO A 167 -19.35 0.09 -23.33
N ARG A 168 -19.92 -1.03 -23.75
CA ARG A 168 -21.19 -1.56 -23.26
C ARG A 168 -21.09 -3.06 -23.02
N ALA A 169 -21.95 -3.56 -22.14
CA ALA A 169 -22.16 -4.98 -21.95
C ALA A 169 -23.58 -5.32 -22.42
N LEU A 170 -23.66 -6.24 -23.38
CA LEU A 170 -24.90 -6.89 -23.79
C LEU A 170 -25.08 -8.15 -22.96
N ILE A 171 -26.13 -8.17 -22.15
CA ILE A 171 -26.48 -9.29 -21.26
C ILE A 171 -27.71 -9.95 -21.88
N VAL A 172 -27.61 -11.24 -22.20
CA VAL A 172 -28.69 -12.00 -22.84
C VAL A 172 -29.04 -13.18 -21.97
N ALA A 173 -30.28 -13.27 -21.51
CA ALA A 173 -30.82 -14.39 -20.73
C ALA A 173 -31.90 -15.13 -21.53
N PRO A 174 -31.95 -16.47 -21.45
CA PRO A 174 -33.02 -17.25 -22.06
C PRO A 174 -34.32 -17.13 -21.25
N LEU A 175 -35.47 -17.04 -21.92
CA LEU A 175 -36.79 -17.15 -21.29
C LEU A 175 -37.30 -18.60 -21.35
N PRO A 176 -38.22 -18.99 -20.43
CA PRO A 176 -38.82 -20.33 -20.40
C PRO A 176 -39.58 -20.72 -21.67
N ASP A 177 -40.06 -19.74 -22.44
CA ASP A 177 -40.86 -19.95 -23.65
C ASP A 177 -40.03 -19.99 -24.95
N GLY A 178 -38.71 -20.05 -24.83
CA GLY A 178 -37.80 -20.08 -25.97
C GLY A 178 -37.55 -18.71 -26.61
N ARG A 179 -37.95 -17.60 -25.98
CA ARG A 179 -37.51 -16.24 -26.35
C ARG A 179 -36.21 -15.88 -25.61
N LEU A 180 -35.58 -14.76 -25.99
CA LEU A 180 -34.41 -14.21 -25.32
C LEU A 180 -34.70 -12.82 -24.77
N LEU A 181 -34.24 -12.53 -23.56
CA LEU A 181 -34.25 -11.20 -22.97
C LEU A 181 -32.84 -10.63 -23.12
N ALA A 182 -32.71 -9.55 -23.89
CA ALA A 182 -31.44 -8.88 -24.12
C ALA A 182 -31.47 -7.48 -23.50
N GLY A 183 -30.57 -7.22 -22.56
CA GLY A 183 -30.36 -5.92 -21.94
C GLY A 183 -28.98 -5.37 -22.27
N MET A 184 -28.91 -4.07 -22.53
CA MET A 184 -27.66 -3.36 -22.76
C MET A 184 -27.40 -2.39 -21.61
N THR A 185 -26.24 -2.51 -20.97
CA THR A 185 -25.78 -1.59 -19.92
C THR A 185 -24.47 -0.91 -20.33
N SER A 186 -24.31 0.35 -19.93
CA SER A 186 -23.12 1.15 -20.23
C SER A 186 -21.99 0.83 -19.24
N LEU A 187 -20.81 0.45 -19.73
CA LEU A 187 -19.63 0.19 -18.90
C LEU A 187 -18.90 1.51 -18.60
N ARG A 188 -19.53 2.36 -17.80
CA ARG A 188 -18.96 3.66 -17.45
C ARG A 188 -18.16 3.57 -16.16
N VAL A 189 -16.97 4.17 -16.16
CA VAL A 189 -16.22 4.39 -14.93
C VAL A 189 -16.56 5.76 -14.35
N ARG A 190 -16.48 5.86 -13.02
CA ARG A 190 -16.75 7.11 -12.30
C ARG A 190 -15.80 8.22 -12.75
N PRO A 191 -16.26 9.48 -12.87
CA PRO A 191 -15.39 10.61 -13.23
C PRO A 191 -14.23 10.73 -12.24
N LEU A 192 -13.01 10.54 -12.75
CA LEU A 192 -11.75 10.70 -12.04
C LEU A 192 -11.22 12.12 -12.27
N ARG A 193 -10.58 12.69 -11.25
CA ARG A 193 -9.74 13.87 -11.41
C ARG A 193 -8.42 13.43 -12.01
N LEU A 194 -8.25 13.71 -13.29
CA LEU A 194 -7.03 13.41 -14.03
C LEU A 194 -6.08 14.61 -13.93
N ALA A 195 -4.79 14.36 -13.71
CA ALA A 195 -3.83 15.47 -13.71
C ALA A 195 -3.62 15.97 -15.14
N PRO A 196 -3.92 17.24 -15.45
CA PRO A 196 -3.81 17.77 -16.82
C PRO A 196 -2.38 17.63 -17.37
N ASN A 197 -1.38 17.79 -16.51
CA ASN A 197 0.04 17.72 -16.87
C ASN A 197 0.55 16.28 -17.05
N SER A 198 -0.17 15.28 -16.52
CA SER A 198 0.25 13.88 -16.54
C SER A 198 -0.23 13.12 -17.77
N ARG A 199 -1.05 13.74 -18.64
CA ARG A 199 -1.71 13.09 -19.79
C ARG A 199 -2.35 11.76 -19.39
N GLN A 200 -2.95 11.73 -18.20
CA GLN A 200 -3.56 10.51 -17.68
C GLN A 200 -4.80 10.16 -18.50
N SER A 201 -4.95 8.89 -18.84
CA SER A 201 -6.17 8.39 -19.48
C SER A 201 -6.50 6.99 -18.98
N VAL A 202 -7.79 6.68 -18.94
CA VAL A 202 -8.31 5.36 -18.63
C VAL A 202 -8.94 4.81 -19.91
N LEU A 203 -8.52 3.61 -20.29
CA LEU A 203 -9.02 2.91 -21.46
C LEU A 203 -9.63 1.57 -21.05
N VAL A 204 -10.52 1.08 -21.89
CA VAL A 204 -10.99 -0.30 -21.83
C VAL A 204 -10.66 -0.99 -23.15
N GLY A 205 -10.07 -2.17 -23.06
CA GLY A 205 -9.83 -3.08 -24.17
C GLY A 205 -10.82 -4.23 -24.13
N LEU A 206 -11.39 -4.57 -25.29
CA LEU A 206 -12.30 -5.69 -25.48
C LEU A 206 -11.55 -6.96 -25.90
N PRO A 207 -12.17 -8.15 -25.74
CA PRO A 207 -11.64 -9.41 -26.27
C PRO A 207 -11.40 -9.40 -27.79
N THR A 208 -12.14 -8.57 -28.52
CA THR A 208 -12.00 -8.40 -29.98
C THR A 208 -10.72 -7.67 -30.39
N GLY A 209 -10.00 -7.06 -29.43
CA GLY A 209 -8.81 -6.23 -29.69
C GLY A 209 -9.13 -4.76 -29.92
N GLU A 210 -10.41 -4.40 -29.98
CA GLU A 210 -10.84 -3.00 -29.95
C GLU A 210 -10.59 -2.39 -28.57
N SER A 211 -10.30 -1.10 -28.54
CA SER A 211 -10.16 -0.35 -27.30
C SER A 211 -10.78 1.02 -27.44
N THR A 212 -11.47 1.48 -26.39
CA THR A 212 -12.01 2.84 -26.32
C THR A 212 -11.55 3.56 -25.06
N VAL A 213 -11.54 4.88 -25.12
CA VAL A 213 -11.17 5.74 -24.00
C VAL A 213 -12.39 5.91 -23.12
N LEU A 214 -12.25 5.54 -21.86
CA LEU A 214 -13.26 5.80 -20.85
C LEU A 214 -13.18 7.24 -20.36
N GLN A 215 -11.96 7.73 -20.08
CA GLN A 215 -11.71 9.08 -19.58
C GLN A 215 -10.32 9.58 -19.96
N GLY A 216 -10.19 10.90 -20.09
CA GLY A 216 -8.92 11.57 -20.39
C GLY A 216 -8.57 11.55 -21.87
N ALA A 217 -7.32 11.89 -22.17
CA ALA A 217 -6.79 11.91 -23.54
C ALA A 217 -5.57 10.99 -23.60
N PRO A 218 -5.67 9.80 -24.22
CA PRO A 218 -4.51 8.93 -24.37
C PRO A 218 -3.45 9.61 -25.25
N PRO A 219 -2.18 9.23 -25.10
CA PRO A 219 -1.14 9.67 -26.02
C PRO A 219 -1.51 9.23 -27.45
N ALA A 220 -1.64 10.20 -28.36
CA ALA A 220 -2.02 9.95 -29.75
C ALA A 220 -0.83 9.42 -30.56
N GLY A 221 -0.98 8.20 -31.11
CA GLY A 221 -0.07 7.61 -32.10
C GLY A 221 1.30 7.16 -31.57
N GLY A 222 2.09 6.57 -32.48
CA GLY A 222 3.48 6.18 -32.24
C GLY A 222 3.67 5.02 -31.24
N PRO A 223 4.89 4.86 -30.69
CA PRO A 223 5.25 3.72 -29.83
C PRO A 223 4.41 3.63 -28.54
N ALA A 224 3.82 4.75 -28.10
CA ALA A 224 2.90 4.78 -26.97
C ALA A 224 1.64 3.94 -27.23
N SER A 225 1.07 4.02 -28.44
CA SER A 225 -0.13 3.26 -28.81
C SER A 225 0.14 1.76 -28.90
N ASP A 226 1.32 1.36 -29.37
CA ASP A 226 1.74 -0.05 -29.43
C ASP A 226 1.91 -0.65 -28.03
N VAL A 227 2.49 0.12 -27.10
CA VAL A 227 2.64 -0.29 -25.70
C VAL A 227 1.27 -0.49 -25.06
N ILE A 228 0.31 0.42 -25.30
CA ILE A 228 -1.06 0.29 -24.80
C ILE A 228 -1.71 -0.99 -25.35
N LYS A 229 -1.68 -1.19 -26.68
CA LYS A 229 -2.28 -2.36 -27.33
C LYS A 229 -1.68 -3.68 -26.82
N ARG A 230 -0.36 -3.79 -26.73
CA ARG A 230 0.29 -5.01 -26.20
C ARG A 230 -0.05 -5.24 -24.74
N THR A 231 -0.07 -4.18 -23.92
CA THR A 231 -0.38 -4.31 -22.49
C THR A 231 -1.83 -4.78 -22.30
N LEU A 232 -2.79 -4.23 -23.06
CA LEU A 232 -4.18 -4.69 -23.05
C LEU A 232 -4.32 -6.14 -23.52
N ALA A 233 -3.58 -6.55 -24.55
CA ALA A 233 -3.59 -7.93 -25.04
C ALA A 233 -3.04 -8.92 -23.99
N GLU A 234 -1.90 -8.61 -23.38
CA GLU A 234 -1.28 -9.43 -22.32
C GLU A 234 -2.12 -9.50 -21.05
N THR A 235 -2.95 -8.47 -20.80
CA THR A 235 -3.81 -8.44 -19.61
C THR A 235 -4.87 -9.55 -19.62
N ARG A 236 -5.13 -10.15 -20.77
CA ARG A 236 -6.01 -11.32 -20.88
C ARG A 236 -5.46 -12.54 -20.16
N GLU A 237 -4.14 -12.64 -20.03
CA GLU A 237 -3.45 -13.73 -19.34
C GLU A 237 -3.15 -13.42 -17.88
N GLY A 238 -3.37 -12.17 -17.45
CA GLY A 238 -3.11 -11.74 -16.09
C GLY A 238 -2.91 -10.24 -15.98
N ARG A 239 -2.18 -9.80 -14.97
CA ARG A 239 -1.92 -8.37 -14.75
C ARG A 239 -0.69 -7.93 -15.54
N ALA A 240 -0.77 -6.79 -16.23
CA ALA A 240 0.34 -6.27 -17.03
C ALA A 240 0.74 -4.84 -16.63
N VAL A 241 2.05 -4.63 -16.51
CA VAL A 241 2.66 -3.32 -16.24
C VAL A 241 3.78 -3.11 -17.24
N ARG A 242 3.73 -2.01 -17.99
CA ARG A 242 4.79 -1.63 -18.93
C ARG A 242 5.12 -0.16 -18.84
N SER A 243 6.38 0.15 -19.12
CA SER A 243 6.83 1.52 -19.31
C SER A 243 7.50 1.68 -20.66
N SER A 244 7.36 2.87 -21.23
CA SER A 244 8.08 3.28 -22.44
C SER A 244 8.73 4.62 -22.20
N GLY A 245 9.91 4.81 -22.82
CA GLY A 245 10.58 6.11 -22.84
C GLY A 245 9.63 7.20 -23.34
N GLY A 246 9.66 8.35 -22.68
CA GLY A 246 8.91 9.54 -23.05
C GLY A 246 9.83 10.72 -23.36
N PRO A 247 9.26 11.89 -23.68
CA PRO A 247 10.04 13.12 -23.82
C PRO A 247 10.82 13.43 -22.52
N ALA A 248 11.94 14.14 -22.68
CA ALA A 248 12.97 14.33 -21.65
C ALA A 248 12.39 14.57 -20.24
N GLY A 249 12.69 13.64 -19.31
CA GLY A 249 12.27 13.70 -17.90
C GLY A 249 10.96 12.96 -17.57
N SER A 250 10.27 12.39 -18.56
CA SER A 250 9.03 11.63 -18.36
C SER A 250 9.07 10.25 -19.04
N ALA A 251 8.30 9.31 -18.51
CA ALA A 251 8.07 8.00 -19.12
C ALA A 251 6.59 7.68 -19.09
N LEU A 252 6.10 7.06 -20.16
CA LEU A 252 4.74 6.55 -20.21
C LEU A 252 4.68 5.27 -19.40
N LEU A 253 3.83 5.25 -18.37
CA LEU A 253 3.48 4.07 -17.62
C LEU A 253 2.09 3.60 -18.08
N VAL A 254 1.98 2.32 -18.42
CA VAL A 254 0.71 1.65 -18.73
C VAL A 254 0.53 0.52 -17.72
N VAL A 255 -0.55 0.58 -16.95
CA VAL A 255 -0.95 -0.48 -16.02
C VAL A 255 -2.32 -0.98 -16.42
N ALA A 256 -2.51 -2.29 -16.49
CA ALA A 256 -3.76 -2.89 -16.91
C ALA A 256 -4.16 -4.08 -16.02
N ALA A 257 -5.47 -4.24 -15.80
CA ALA A 257 -6.05 -5.35 -15.03
C ALA A 257 -7.30 -5.91 -15.72
N PRO A 258 -7.53 -7.23 -15.63
CA PRO A 258 -8.70 -7.87 -16.22
C PRO A 258 -9.98 -7.59 -15.42
N VAL A 259 -11.11 -7.49 -16.11
CA VAL A 259 -12.46 -7.35 -15.53
C VAL A 259 -13.09 -8.73 -15.45
N GLY A 260 -12.96 -9.38 -14.28
CA GLY A 260 -13.47 -10.72 -14.07
C GLY A 260 -12.94 -11.72 -15.10
N SER A 261 -13.82 -12.59 -15.59
CA SER A 261 -13.54 -13.58 -16.64
C SER A 261 -14.00 -13.16 -18.04
N LEU A 262 -14.46 -11.91 -18.20
CA LEU A 262 -15.13 -11.43 -19.43
C LEU A 262 -14.15 -11.16 -20.59
N GLY A 263 -12.84 -11.31 -20.38
CA GLY A 263 -11.80 -10.96 -21.35
C GLY A 263 -11.67 -9.46 -21.63
N ILE A 264 -12.39 -8.62 -20.87
CA ILE A 264 -12.28 -7.16 -20.88
C ILE A 264 -11.07 -6.77 -20.02
N ALA A 265 -10.26 -5.81 -20.47
CA ALA A 265 -9.16 -5.25 -19.71
C ALA A 265 -9.37 -3.75 -19.51
N VAL A 266 -9.13 -3.25 -18.29
CA VAL A 266 -9.05 -1.81 -18.04
C VAL A 266 -7.57 -1.44 -17.95
N ALA A 267 -7.18 -0.35 -18.61
CA ALA A 267 -5.84 0.19 -18.53
C ALA A 267 -5.85 1.65 -18.07
N SER A 268 -4.86 2.04 -17.26
CA SER A 268 -4.52 3.43 -16.99
C SER A 268 -3.18 3.73 -17.62
N THR A 269 -3.12 4.84 -18.35
CA THR A 269 -1.88 5.38 -18.91
C THR A 269 -1.55 6.67 -18.19
N VAL A 270 -0.31 6.84 -17.75
CA VAL A 270 0.15 8.09 -17.13
C VAL A 270 1.56 8.45 -17.60
N SER A 271 1.79 9.72 -17.92
CA SER A 271 3.13 10.26 -18.10
C SER A 271 3.69 10.62 -16.72
N ALA A 272 4.56 9.75 -16.21
CA ALA A 272 5.14 9.91 -14.88
C ALA A 272 6.52 10.59 -14.98
N PRO A 273 6.85 11.49 -14.03
CA PRO A 273 8.20 12.02 -13.94
C PRO A 273 9.15 10.87 -13.61
N VAL A 274 10.25 10.81 -14.33
CA VAL A 274 11.27 9.80 -14.10
C VAL A 274 12.29 10.37 -13.12
N ILE A 275 12.59 9.62 -12.07
CA ILE A 275 13.65 9.99 -11.14
C ILE A 275 14.95 9.36 -11.63
N ASP A 276 16.01 10.17 -11.64
CA ASP A 276 17.36 9.67 -11.81
C ASP A 276 17.77 8.98 -10.51
N VAL A 277 17.62 7.66 -10.50
CA VAL A 277 18.10 6.84 -9.39
C VAL A 277 19.60 6.74 -9.57
N GLY A 278 20.32 7.51 -8.75
CA GLY A 278 21.76 7.44 -8.63
C GLY A 278 22.54 8.10 -9.76
N SER A 279 23.50 8.94 -9.38
CA SER A 279 24.68 9.16 -10.20
C SER A 279 25.66 8.03 -9.89
N PRO A 280 26.44 7.48 -10.85
CA PRO A 280 27.50 6.49 -10.59
C PRO A 280 28.43 6.86 -9.45
N TRP A 281 28.59 8.16 -9.23
CA TRP A 281 29.39 8.72 -8.16
C TRP A 281 28.81 8.50 -6.76
N LYS A 282 27.49 8.34 -6.62
CA LYS A 282 26.82 8.16 -5.30
C LYS A 282 27.08 6.79 -4.68
N GLY A 283 27.33 5.74 -5.48
CA GLY A 283 27.80 4.44 -4.99
C GLY A 283 29.32 4.35 -4.86
N LEU A 284 30.04 5.10 -5.70
CA LEU A 284 31.50 5.09 -5.73
C LEU A 284 32.12 5.81 -4.52
N LEU A 285 31.58 6.97 -4.14
CA LEU A 285 32.03 7.73 -2.96
C LEU A 285 31.98 6.89 -1.68
N PRO A 286 30.87 6.17 -1.37
CA PRO A 286 30.84 5.30 -0.22
C PRO A 286 31.83 4.13 -0.32
N ALA A 287 31.89 3.45 -1.45
CA ALA A 287 32.86 2.37 -1.62
C ALA A 287 34.32 2.85 -1.43
N ALA A 288 34.66 4.01 -2.01
CA ALA A 288 36.00 4.61 -1.90
C ALA A 288 36.35 4.97 -0.45
N GLY A 289 35.42 5.55 0.31
CA GLY A 289 35.66 5.87 1.71
C GLY A 289 35.87 4.61 2.58
N LEU A 290 35.14 3.52 2.31
CA LEU A 290 35.37 2.24 2.99
C LEU A 290 36.74 1.63 2.64
N VAL A 291 37.18 1.73 1.38
CA VAL A 291 38.53 1.30 0.96
C VAL A 291 39.60 2.09 1.71
N VAL A 292 39.47 3.43 1.79
CA VAL A 292 40.40 4.29 2.53
C VAL A 292 40.44 3.91 4.01
N ALA A 293 39.28 3.70 4.63
CA ALA A 293 39.18 3.25 6.02
C ALA A 293 39.86 1.89 6.24
N ALA A 294 39.63 0.92 5.34
CA ALA A 294 40.24 -0.40 5.40
C ALA A 294 41.78 -0.34 5.29
N LEU A 295 42.29 0.45 4.34
CA LEU A 295 43.73 0.63 4.15
C LEU A 295 44.38 1.34 5.34
N LEU A 296 43.74 2.37 5.90
CA LEU A 296 44.21 3.07 7.10
C LEU A 296 44.26 2.12 8.31
N ALA A 297 43.19 1.35 8.56
CA ALA A 297 43.13 0.38 9.65
C ALA A 297 44.27 -0.67 9.53
N TYR A 298 44.47 -1.19 8.32
CA TYR A 298 45.54 -2.14 8.04
C TYR A 298 46.95 -1.54 8.23
N LEU A 299 47.17 -0.31 7.74
CA LEU A 299 48.44 0.40 7.89
C LEU A 299 48.75 0.71 9.36
N VAL A 300 47.76 1.15 10.13
CA VAL A 300 47.88 1.41 11.56
C VAL A 300 48.21 0.11 12.30
N ALA A 301 47.47 -0.98 12.06
CA ALA A 301 47.74 -2.28 12.67
C ALA A 301 49.16 -2.78 12.36
N ARG A 302 49.60 -2.69 11.10
CA ARG A 302 50.95 -3.13 10.71
C ARG A 302 52.05 -2.25 11.29
N ARG A 303 51.92 -0.92 11.24
CA ARG A 303 52.98 0.00 11.66
C ARG A 303 53.05 0.19 13.17
N ALA A 304 51.91 0.19 13.86
CA ALA A 304 51.86 0.43 15.31
C ALA A 304 51.98 -0.85 16.14
N LEU A 305 51.45 -1.99 15.68
CA LEU A 305 51.45 -3.24 16.46
C LEU A 305 52.46 -4.26 15.93
N VAL A 306 52.40 -4.60 14.64
CA VAL A 306 53.18 -5.73 14.10
C VAL A 306 54.67 -5.41 13.95
N ARG A 307 55.02 -4.28 13.31
CA ARG A 307 56.43 -3.90 13.08
C ARG A 307 57.21 -3.67 14.38
N PRO A 308 56.68 -2.96 15.40
CA PRO A 308 57.44 -2.70 16.62
C PRO A 308 57.65 -3.96 17.45
N VAL A 309 56.64 -4.83 17.57
CA VAL A 309 56.77 -6.11 18.31
C VAL A 309 57.78 -7.03 17.64
N ARG A 310 57.83 -7.07 16.30
CA ARG A 310 58.86 -7.85 15.58
C ARG A 310 60.26 -7.33 15.82
N ARG A 311 60.46 -6.02 15.78
CA ARG A 311 61.75 -5.39 16.08
C ARG A 311 62.18 -5.68 17.52
N LEU A 312 61.25 -5.66 18.47
CA LEU A 312 61.52 -6.04 19.86
C LEU A 312 61.92 -7.51 19.99
N LEU A 313 61.22 -8.41 19.30
CA LEU A 313 61.53 -9.83 19.31
C LEU A 313 62.89 -10.12 18.67
N GLU A 314 63.18 -9.53 17.51
CA GLU A 314 64.49 -9.61 16.86
C GLU A 314 65.60 -9.08 17.77
N ARG A 315 65.32 -8.02 18.52
CA ARG A 315 66.25 -7.46 19.50
C ARG A 315 66.48 -8.37 20.70
N ALA A 316 65.42 -8.87 21.33
CA ALA A 316 65.52 -9.79 22.45
C ALA A 316 66.30 -11.06 22.08
N LYS A 317 66.13 -11.56 20.84
CA LYS A 317 66.93 -12.66 20.31
C LYS A 317 68.41 -12.29 20.13
N ALA A 318 68.69 -11.09 19.62
CA ALA A 318 70.07 -10.62 19.44
C ALA A 318 70.78 -10.44 20.79
N ASP A 319 70.12 -9.83 21.77
CA ASP A 319 70.65 -9.62 23.12
C ASP A 319 70.88 -10.97 23.84
N ALA A 320 69.97 -11.93 23.70
CA ALA A 320 70.15 -13.29 24.24
C ALA A 320 71.32 -14.06 23.58
N CYS A 321 71.68 -13.72 22.34
CA CYS A 321 72.84 -14.30 21.65
C CYS A 321 74.16 -13.57 21.96
N GLY A 322 74.11 -12.44 22.69
CA GLY A 322 75.27 -11.62 23.04
C GLY A 322 75.75 -10.68 21.92
N ASP A 323 74.90 -10.34 20.95
CA ASP A 323 75.24 -9.42 19.84
C ASP A 323 75.16 -7.95 20.31
N PRO A 324 76.29 -7.20 20.37
CA PRO A 324 76.32 -5.82 20.85
C PRO A 324 75.85 -4.79 19.82
N GLY A 325 75.24 -5.20 18.70
CA GLY A 325 74.85 -4.34 17.60
C GLY A 325 74.07 -3.07 18.00
N PRO A 326 74.14 -2.00 17.17
CA PRO A 326 73.60 -0.67 17.48
C PRO A 326 72.11 -0.72 17.84
N ARG A 327 71.71 0.02 18.87
CA ARG A 327 70.35 0.01 19.43
C ARG A 327 69.43 1.01 18.70
N PRO A 328 68.52 0.57 17.82
CA PRO A 328 67.63 1.48 17.11
C PRO A 328 66.52 2.00 18.04
N LYS A 329 66.18 3.29 17.93
CA LYS A 329 65.06 3.89 18.67
C LYS A 329 63.73 3.22 18.29
N ILE A 330 63.09 2.53 19.23
CA ILE A 330 61.80 1.87 19.00
C ILE A 330 60.67 2.91 19.12
N LYS A 331 59.97 3.12 18.01
CA LYS A 331 58.74 3.93 17.94
C LYS A 331 57.54 2.98 18.00
N GLY A 332 56.61 3.21 18.91
CA GLY A 332 55.44 2.33 19.10
C GLY A 332 54.50 2.81 20.21
N PRO A 333 53.37 2.11 20.42
CA PRO A 333 52.40 2.40 21.48
C PRO A 333 53.02 2.23 22.87
N SER A 334 52.34 2.75 23.90
CA SER A 334 52.88 2.81 25.26
C SER A 334 53.24 1.42 25.81
N GLU A 335 52.48 0.38 25.48
CA GLU A 335 52.72 -1.00 25.92
C GLU A 335 53.99 -1.59 25.28
N VAL A 336 54.18 -1.38 23.97
CA VAL A 336 55.41 -1.77 23.26
C VAL A 336 56.61 -1.04 23.85
N ARG A 337 56.46 0.24 24.19
CA ARG A 337 57.52 1.03 24.84
C ARG A 337 57.79 0.61 26.28
N ARG A 338 56.76 0.15 27.00
CA ARG A 338 56.89 -0.41 28.34
C ARG A 338 57.68 -1.72 28.33
N ILE A 339 57.40 -2.59 27.36
CA ILE A 339 58.19 -3.81 27.13
C ILE A 339 59.62 -3.46 26.70
N ALA A 340 59.78 -2.47 25.81
CA ALA A 340 61.11 -1.98 25.41
C ALA A 340 61.93 -1.44 26.60
N ALA A 341 61.28 -0.73 27.53
CA ALA A 341 61.91 -0.20 28.74
C ALA A 341 62.29 -1.28 29.74
N ALA A 342 61.51 -2.36 29.84
CA ALA A 342 61.88 -3.51 30.66
C ALA A 342 63.07 -4.29 30.07
N LEU A 343 63.30 -4.21 28.75
CA LEU A 343 64.45 -4.81 28.07
C LEU A 343 65.66 -3.88 28.00
N ASP A 344 65.48 -2.57 28.16
CA ASP A 344 66.54 -1.55 28.11
C ASP A 344 66.23 -0.42 29.10
N ASP A 345 67.07 -0.28 30.14
CA ASP A 345 66.93 0.68 31.25
C ASP A 345 66.80 2.17 30.83
N ARG A 346 67.02 2.49 29.55
CA ARG A 346 67.03 3.86 29.03
C ARG A 346 65.73 4.32 28.36
N ALA A 347 64.73 3.46 28.18
CA ALA A 347 63.51 3.86 27.45
C ALA A 347 62.44 4.48 28.37
N ARG A 348 61.95 5.69 28.02
CA ARG A 348 60.85 6.35 28.73
C ARG A 348 59.48 5.96 28.17
N PRO A 349 58.50 5.55 29.00
CA PRO A 349 57.16 5.18 28.54
C PRO A 349 56.28 6.42 28.33
N ARG A 350 56.34 7.04 27.15
CA ARG A 350 55.32 7.99 26.69
C ARG A 350 54.82 7.58 25.31
N GLY A 351 53.52 7.44 25.10
CA GLY A 351 52.93 7.03 23.83
C GLY A 351 51.42 6.81 23.93
N VAL A 352 50.76 6.67 22.78
CA VAL A 352 49.33 6.34 22.70
C VAL A 352 49.11 4.88 23.16
N PRO A 353 48.13 4.60 24.05
CA PRO A 353 47.79 3.23 24.43
C PRO A 353 47.33 2.40 23.23
N ALA A 354 47.74 1.14 23.16
CA ALA A 354 47.33 0.21 22.12
C ALA A 354 45.81 0.00 22.10
N VAL A 355 45.15 0.10 23.26
CA VAL A 355 43.69 0.03 23.39
C VAL A 355 43.01 1.16 22.60
N VAL A 356 43.53 2.39 22.65
CA VAL A 356 42.98 3.53 21.89
C VAL A 356 43.11 3.28 20.38
N LEU A 357 44.24 2.71 19.93
CA LEU A 357 44.44 2.36 18.52
C LEU A 357 43.51 1.23 18.07
N LEU A 358 43.28 0.22 18.93
CA LEU A 358 42.39 -0.90 18.65
C LEU A 358 40.91 -0.48 18.61
N LEU A 359 40.50 0.46 19.47
CA LEU A 359 39.14 1.03 19.48
C LEU A 359 38.90 2.04 18.35
N GLY A 360 39.94 2.71 17.85
CA GLY A 360 39.82 3.66 16.75
C GLY A 360 39.37 3.03 15.43
N ILE A 361 39.77 1.78 15.16
CA ILE A 361 39.38 1.04 13.94
C ILE A 361 37.86 0.79 13.87
N PRO A 362 37.21 0.15 14.86
CA PRO A 362 35.76 -0.03 14.84
C PRO A 362 35.03 1.31 14.92
N ALA A 363 35.52 2.29 15.68
CA ALA A 363 34.92 3.62 15.73
C ALA A 363 34.87 4.30 14.35
N MET A 364 35.93 4.17 13.55
CA MET A 364 35.96 4.67 12.17
C MET A 364 34.94 3.96 11.27
N VAL A 365 34.77 2.64 11.41
CA VAL A 365 33.74 1.88 10.67
C VAL A 365 32.33 2.25 11.14
N PHE A 366 32.10 2.47 12.44
CA PHE A 366 30.82 2.96 12.93
C PHE A 366 30.52 4.38 12.47
N ALA A 367 31.51 5.27 12.46
CA ALA A 367 31.39 6.62 11.90
C ALA A 367 31.04 6.57 10.41
N TRP A 368 31.66 5.65 9.67
CA TRP A 368 31.32 5.36 8.28
C TRP A 368 29.86 4.92 8.11
N CYS A 369 29.39 3.95 8.90
CA CYS A 369 28.00 3.51 8.91
C CYS A 369 27.03 4.65 9.29
N GLY A 370 27.40 5.50 10.24
CA GLY A 370 26.62 6.67 10.65
C GLY A 370 26.51 7.72 9.53
N ALA A 371 27.62 7.98 8.81
CA ALA A 371 27.63 8.89 7.67
C ALA A 371 26.78 8.36 6.51
N LEU A 372 26.82 7.06 6.24
CA LEU A 372 25.89 6.40 5.31
C LEU A 372 24.44 6.59 5.77
N GLY A 373 24.14 6.27 7.03
CA GLY A 373 22.81 6.46 7.60
C GLY A 373 22.32 7.89 7.42
N TYR A 374 23.15 8.89 7.74
CA TYR A 374 22.80 10.30 7.61
C TYR A 374 22.55 10.74 6.17
N THR A 375 23.44 10.34 5.24
CA THR A 375 23.32 10.70 3.81
C THR A 375 22.11 10.07 3.14
N PHE A 376 21.68 8.88 3.58
CA PHE A 376 20.51 8.19 3.03
C PHE A 376 19.20 8.44 3.80
N ALA A 377 19.24 8.85 5.09
CA ALA A 377 18.04 9.00 5.91
C ALA A 377 17.33 10.36 5.81
N GLY A 378 17.94 11.36 5.18
CA GLY A 378 17.55 12.77 5.39
C GLY A 378 16.76 13.49 4.29
N GLY A 379 16.55 12.90 3.10
CA GLY A 379 15.85 13.61 2.03
C GLY A 379 14.32 13.59 2.21
N PRO A 380 13.60 14.73 2.18
CA PRO A 380 12.16 14.70 1.98
C PRO A 380 11.89 13.99 0.66
N VAL A 381 11.27 12.80 0.71
CA VAL A 381 10.91 12.05 -0.50
C VAL A 381 9.84 12.89 -1.20
N PRO A 382 10.11 13.47 -2.38
CA PRO A 382 9.11 14.23 -3.08
C PRO A 382 7.96 13.29 -3.43
N VAL A 383 6.79 13.51 -2.83
CA VAL A 383 5.60 12.73 -3.16
C VAL A 383 5.15 13.18 -4.55
N PRO A 384 5.11 12.28 -5.55
CA PRO A 384 4.67 12.67 -6.89
C PRO A 384 3.24 13.20 -6.84
N ALA A 385 2.96 14.30 -7.55
CA ALA A 385 1.63 14.91 -7.60
C ALA A 385 0.54 13.91 -8.04
N GLN A 386 0.90 12.93 -8.88
CA GLN A 386 0.02 11.85 -9.30
C GLN A 386 -0.48 11.01 -8.11
N VAL A 387 0.38 10.68 -7.15
CA VAL A 387 0.01 9.88 -5.97
C VAL A 387 -0.96 10.67 -5.08
N VAL A 388 -0.81 11.99 -5.02
CA VAL A 388 -1.73 12.89 -4.31
C VAL A 388 -3.11 12.85 -4.96
N LEU A 389 -3.18 13.06 -6.28
CA LEU A 389 -4.44 13.06 -7.04
C LEU A 389 -5.14 11.69 -7.01
N ASP A 390 -4.40 10.60 -7.16
CA ASP A 390 -4.97 9.26 -7.05
C ASP A 390 -5.56 9.03 -5.65
N SER A 391 -4.90 9.53 -4.59
CA SER A 391 -5.43 9.45 -3.23
C SER A 391 -6.71 10.29 -3.07
N GLU A 392 -6.76 11.51 -3.62
CA GLU A 392 -8.00 12.32 -3.65
C GLU A 392 -9.15 11.62 -4.37
N ASN A 393 -8.86 10.95 -5.49
CA ASN A 393 -9.84 10.16 -6.23
C ASN A 393 -10.37 8.99 -5.41
N GLN A 394 -9.50 8.28 -4.67
CA GLN A 394 -9.90 7.20 -3.77
C GLN A 394 -10.80 7.70 -2.63
N VAL A 395 -10.45 8.82 -1.98
CA VAL A 395 -11.31 9.41 -0.94
C VAL A 395 -12.66 9.79 -1.52
N THR A 396 -12.67 10.47 -2.68
CA THR A 396 -13.91 10.89 -3.34
C THR A 396 -14.80 9.68 -3.65
N ALA A 397 -14.20 8.58 -4.10
CA ALA A 397 -14.94 7.34 -4.37
C ALA A 397 -15.52 6.70 -3.09
N ALA A 398 -14.77 6.68 -1.99
CA ALA A 398 -15.25 6.21 -0.70
C ALA A 398 -16.39 7.10 -0.16
N THR A 399 -16.25 8.41 -0.30
CA THR A 399 -17.27 9.40 0.09
C THR A 399 -18.57 9.25 -0.67
N ARG A 400 -18.51 9.03 -1.99
CA ARG A 400 -19.71 8.72 -2.78
C ARG A 400 -20.33 7.39 -2.38
N ALA A 401 -19.53 6.33 -2.22
CA ALA A 401 -20.06 5.03 -1.81
C ALA A 401 -20.79 5.08 -0.46
N LEU A 402 -20.26 5.86 0.50
CA LEU A 402 -20.96 6.12 1.75
C LEU A 402 -22.26 6.90 1.52
N GLY A 403 -22.23 7.97 0.72
CA GLY A 403 -23.42 8.73 0.35
C GLY A 403 -24.51 7.89 -0.30
N ASP A 404 -24.15 7.11 -1.32
CA ASP A 404 -25.06 6.21 -2.05
C ASP A 404 -25.70 5.17 -1.10
N SER A 405 -24.92 4.65 -0.13
CA SER A 405 -25.44 3.75 0.90
C SER A 405 -26.47 4.41 1.79
N LEU A 406 -26.22 5.66 2.22
CA LEU A 406 -27.13 6.43 3.08
C LEU A 406 -28.40 6.85 2.33
N ASP A 407 -28.27 7.36 1.10
CA ASP A 407 -29.38 7.75 0.23
C ASP A 407 -30.24 6.55 -0.15
N GLY A 408 -29.61 5.41 -0.42
CA GLY A 408 -30.33 4.15 -0.63
C GLY A 408 -31.12 3.73 0.60
N GLY A 409 -30.58 3.95 1.81
CA GLY A 409 -31.29 3.68 3.06
C GLY A 409 -32.50 4.58 3.27
N LEU A 410 -32.36 5.88 2.98
CA LEU A 410 -33.48 6.82 3.01
C LEU A 410 -34.56 6.44 2.00
N ARG A 411 -34.19 6.13 0.76
CA ARG A 411 -35.14 5.70 -0.28
C ARG A 411 -35.93 4.47 0.17
N GLN A 412 -35.24 3.49 0.76
CA GLN A 412 -35.89 2.28 1.24
C GLN A 412 -36.87 2.55 2.38
N ALA A 413 -36.51 3.44 3.32
CA ALA A 413 -37.42 3.89 4.38
C ALA A 413 -38.65 4.59 3.80
N THR A 414 -38.46 5.48 2.81
CA THR A 414 -39.56 6.19 2.12
C THR A 414 -40.48 5.23 1.36
N VAL A 415 -39.92 4.30 0.59
CA VAL A 415 -40.71 3.30 -0.15
C VAL A 415 -41.49 2.42 0.82
N THR A 416 -40.85 1.94 1.89
CA THR A 416 -41.51 1.13 2.91
C THR A 416 -42.65 1.89 3.59
N ALA A 417 -42.45 3.17 3.93
CA ALA A 417 -43.47 4.02 4.52
C ALA A 417 -44.65 4.27 3.57
N ALA A 418 -44.38 4.50 2.28
CA ALA A 418 -45.40 4.78 1.28
C ALA A 418 -46.23 3.53 0.91
N GLN A 419 -45.57 2.39 0.66
CA GLN A 419 -46.24 1.15 0.27
C GLN A 419 -47.10 0.56 1.39
N ASN A 420 -46.76 0.86 2.65
CA ASN A 420 -47.45 0.33 3.82
C ASN A 420 -48.23 1.40 4.60
N ALA A 421 -48.62 2.48 3.94
CA ALA A 421 -49.30 3.61 4.59
C ALA A 421 -50.64 3.23 5.25
N GLN A 422 -51.32 2.20 4.75
CA GLN A 422 -52.61 1.71 5.28
C GLN A 422 -52.46 0.54 6.26
N THR A 423 -51.26 -0.04 6.35
CA THR A 423 -51.00 -1.21 7.20
C THR A 423 -50.79 -0.77 8.64
N ALA A 424 -51.49 -1.41 9.59
CA ALA A 424 -51.35 -1.10 11.01
C ALA A 424 -49.88 -1.26 11.44
N PRO A 425 -49.30 -0.31 12.22
CA PRO A 425 -47.88 -0.34 12.61
C PRO A 425 -47.43 -1.68 13.21
N ALA A 426 -48.27 -2.32 14.05
CA ALA A 426 -47.97 -3.61 14.66
C ALA A 426 -47.84 -4.78 13.66
N GLN A 427 -48.44 -4.66 12.46
CA GLN A 427 -48.40 -5.71 11.43
C GLN A 427 -47.19 -5.58 10.49
N LEU A 428 -46.31 -4.59 10.69
CA LEU A 428 -45.15 -4.35 9.82
C LEU A 428 -43.91 -5.16 10.17
N THR A 429 -43.91 -5.90 11.28
CA THR A 429 -42.79 -6.74 11.69
C THR A 429 -42.24 -7.64 10.56
N PRO A 430 -43.05 -8.40 9.79
CA PRO A 430 -42.52 -9.24 8.70
C PRO A 430 -41.87 -8.43 7.57
N VAL A 431 -42.43 -7.28 7.19
CA VAL A 431 -41.88 -6.41 6.15
C VAL A 431 -40.53 -5.82 6.59
N LEU A 432 -40.45 -5.36 7.84
CA LEU A 432 -39.21 -4.86 8.43
C LEU A 432 -38.17 -5.98 8.61
N GLY A 433 -38.61 -7.19 8.94
CA GLY A 433 -37.77 -8.39 9.02
C GLY A 433 -37.11 -8.70 7.69
N GLN A 434 -37.92 -8.81 6.63
CA GLN A 434 -37.41 -9.03 5.27
C GLN A 434 -36.45 -7.91 4.84
N LEU A 435 -36.77 -6.64 5.16
CA LEU A 435 -35.91 -5.51 4.86
C LEU A 435 -34.51 -5.66 5.50
N VAL A 436 -34.44 -5.98 6.79
CA VAL A 436 -33.16 -6.15 7.51
C VAL A 436 -32.42 -7.41 7.05
N GLU A 437 -33.13 -8.50 6.73
CA GLU A 437 -32.52 -9.73 6.24
C GLU A 437 -31.95 -9.61 4.82
N SER A 438 -32.64 -8.84 3.96
CA SER A 438 -32.23 -8.64 2.56
C SER A 438 -31.00 -7.75 2.40
N ASP A 439 -30.69 -6.91 3.40
CA ASP A 439 -29.70 -5.86 3.26
C ASP A 439 -28.87 -5.68 4.54
N ASP A 440 -27.62 -6.15 4.47
CA ASP A 440 -26.69 -6.20 5.58
C ASP A 440 -26.22 -4.82 6.06
N ARG A 441 -26.55 -3.74 5.33
CA ARG A 441 -26.22 -2.37 5.76
C ARG A 441 -27.05 -1.92 6.95
N TYR A 442 -28.16 -2.59 7.22
CA TYR A 442 -29.05 -2.25 8.34
C TYR A 442 -28.72 -3.06 9.58
N ARG A 443 -28.66 -2.36 10.71
CA ARG A 443 -28.58 -2.96 12.02
C ARG A 443 -29.95 -3.42 12.51
N GLY A 444 -30.97 -2.62 12.21
CA GLY A 444 -32.36 -2.85 12.59
C GLY A 444 -33.28 -1.82 11.92
N ALA A 445 -34.56 -2.15 11.85
CA ALA A 445 -35.60 -1.30 11.30
C ALA A 445 -36.82 -1.32 12.22
N TYR A 446 -37.46 -0.17 12.41
CA TYR A 446 -38.57 -0.04 13.36
C TYR A 446 -39.52 1.08 12.96
N VAL A 447 -40.73 1.05 13.50
CA VAL A 447 -41.72 2.11 13.35
C VAL A 447 -41.83 2.87 14.66
N THR A 448 -41.84 4.20 14.58
CA THR A 448 -42.07 5.07 15.73
C THR A 448 -43.43 5.76 15.66
N ASP A 449 -44.00 6.05 16.82
CA ASP A 449 -45.14 6.95 16.98
C ASP A 449 -44.74 8.43 16.78
N PRO A 450 -45.69 9.38 16.77
CA PRO A 450 -45.41 10.82 16.65
C PRO A 450 -44.51 11.38 17.77
N GLU A 451 -44.49 10.73 18.93
CA GLU A 451 -43.65 11.05 20.08
C GLU A 451 -42.23 10.46 19.96
N GLY A 452 -41.99 9.59 18.98
CA GLY A 452 -40.71 8.95 18.72
C GLY A 452 -40.47 7.64 19.48
N ARG A 453 -41.48 7.08 20.15
CA ARG A 453 -41.39 5.78 20.82
C ARG A 453 -41.56 4.66 19.80
N VAL A 454 -40.84 3.57 20.03
CA VAL A 454 -40.83 2.41 19.13
C VAL A 454 -42.11 1.59 19.34
N VAL A 455 -42.87 1.38 18.26
CA VAL A 455 -44.13 0.61 18.26
C VAL A 455 -43.88 -0.83 17.82
N THR A 456 -43.11 -1.02 16.74
CA THR A 456 -42.67 -2.34 16.26
C THR A 456 -41.24 -2.26 15.78
N THR A 457 -40.51 -3.38 15.86
CA THR A 457 -39.09 -3.46 15.53
C THR A 457 -38.76 -4.79 14.86
N ALA A 458 -37.72 -4.79 14.02
CA ALA A 458 -37.09 -5.96 13.45
C ALA A 458 -35.57 -5.78 13.41
N GLY A 459 -34.83 -6.89 13.49
CA GLY A 459 -33.38 -6.89 13.61
C GLY A 459 -32.90 -6.67 15.04
N ARG A 460 -31.78 -5.95 15.23
CA ARG A 460 -31.23 -5.68 16.56
C ARG A 460 -32.00 -4.56 17.26
N GLU A 461 -32.00 -4.59 18.60
CA GLU A 461 -32.67 -3.59 19.44
C GLU A 461 -32.23 -2.15 19.12
N PRO A 462 -33.14 -1.18 18.93
CA PRO A 462 -32.80 0.20 18.57
C PRO A 462 -31.81 0.84 19.55
N LEU A 463 -30.78 1.49 19.01
CA LEU A 463 -29.82 2.26 19.83
C LEU A 463 -30.22 3.73 19.97
N ARG A 464 -31.11 4.21 19.09
CA ARG A 464 -31.69 5.53 19.19
C ARG A 464 -32.51 5.66 20.46
N GLN A 465 -32.30 6.76 21.19
CA GLN A 465 -33.19 7.12 22.30
C GLN A 465 -34.57 7.54 21.75
N ALA A 466 -35.63 7.32 22.52
CA ALA A 466 -36.99 7.71 22.14
C ALA A 466 -37.12 9.24 22.18
N GLU A 467 -36.78 9.88 21.07
CA GLU A 467 -36.93 11.32 20.84
C GLU A 467 -37.81 11.57 19.62
N LYS A 468 -38.57 12.67 19.66
CA LYS A 468 -39.40 13.11 18.54
C LYS A 468 -38.55 13.34 17.29
N LEU A 469 -38.99 12.76 16.17
CA LEU A 469 -38.31 12.93 14.89
C LEU A 469 -38.60 14.33 14.30
N PRO A 470 -37.63 14.95 13.61
CA PRO A 470 -37.88 16.17 12.85
C PRO A 470 -38.97 15.95 11.79
N GLN A 471 -39.69 17.01 11.38
CA GLN A 471 -40.82 16.91 10.44
C GLN A 471 -40.43 16.51 9.00
N GLU A 472 -39.17 16.71 8.62
CA GLU A 472 -38.68 16.37 7.30
C GLU A 472 -38.01 15.01 7.34
N SER A 473 -38.36 14.11 6.43
CA SER A 473 -37.68 12.82 6.25
C SER A 473 -36.22 13.02 5.84
N GLY A 474 -35.32 12.19 6.33
CA GLY A 474 -33.90 12.34 6.03
C GLY A 474 -32.97 11.39 6.77
N VAL A 475 -31.66 11.63 6.62
CA VAL A 475 -30.58 10.90 7.30
C VAL A 475 -30.06 11.75 8.45
N ARG A 476 -29.95 11.18 9.64
CA ARG A 476 -29.53 11.89 10.86
C ARG A 476 -28.57 11.04 11.70
N LEU A 477 -27.88 11.75 12.59
CA LEU A 477 -27.04 11.18 13.64
C LEU A 477 -27.77 11.40 14.97
N ALA A 478 -28.17 10.32 15.66
CA ALA A 478 -29.05 10.41 16.83
C ALA A 478 -28.34 10.90 18.09
N ASN A 479 -27.05 10.60 18.19
CA ASN A 479 -26.28 10.94 19.36
C ASN A 479 -25.10 11.83 18.97
N THR A 480 -24.84 12.87 19.75
CA THR A 480 -23.68 13.77 19.61
C THR A 480 -22.68 13.61 20.77
N GLY A 481 -22.95 12.69 21.71
CA GLY A 481 -22.11 12.31 22.84
C GLY A 481 -22.36 10.87 23.31
N GLY A 482 -21.43 9.95 23.03
CA GLY A 482 -21.57 8.54 23.42
C GLY A 482 -20.41 7.68 22.92
N ARG A 483 -20.44 6.37 23.25
CA ARG A 483 -19.38 5.43 22.80
C ARG A 483 -19.55 4.96 21.36
N LEU A 484 -20.77 4.98 20.83
CA LEU A 484 -21.11 4.51 19.49
C LEU A 484 -21.93 5.58 18.75
N PRO A 485 -21.58 5.93 17.50
CA PRO A 485 -22.43 6.78 16.67
C PRO A 485 -23.65 5.98 16.20
N VAL A 486 -24.83 6.61 16.17
CA VAL A 486 -26.06 5.99 15.67
C VAL A 486 -26.53 6.80 14.46
N ILE A 487 -26.29 6.25 13.27
CA ILE A 487 -26.71 6.86 12.01
C ILE A 487 -27.99 6.16 11.59
N TYR A 488 -29.02 6.92 11.25
CA TYR A 488 -30.33 6.39 10.87
C TYR A 488 -30.94 7.21 9.73
N ALA A 489 -31.75 6.56 8.92
CA ALA A 489 -32.64 7.22 7.97
C ALA A 489 -34.09 7.00 8.38
N TYR A 490 -34.96 7.99 8.16
CA TYR A 490 -36.37 7.87 8.48
C TYR A 490 -37.26 8.55 7.45
N ALA A 491 -38.47 8.01 7.33
CA ALA A 491 -39.53 8.57 6.52
C ALA A 491 -40.86 8.59 7.27
N HIS A 492 -41.62 9.67 7.11
CA HIS A 492 -42.94 9.80 7.72
C HIS A 492 -43.99 9.03 6.93
N ARG A 493 -44.96 8.48 7.66
CA ARG A 493 -46.19 7.92 7.13
C ARG A 493 -47.32 8.96 7.27
N PRO A 494 -48.39 8.85 6.45
CA PRO A 494 -49.53 9.77 6.53
C PRO A 494 -50.28 9.74 7.87
N ASP A 495 -50.19 8.64 8.63
CA ASP A 495 -50.85 8.42 9.92
C ASP A 495 -50.04 8.96 11.12
N GLY A 496 -49.00 9.75 10.86
CA GLY A 496 -48.15 10.36 11.90
C GLY A 496 -47.04 9.45 12.43
N HIS A 497 -47.05 8.16 12.09
CA HIS A 497 -45.95 7.24 12.41
C HIS A 497 -44.76 7.47 11.47
N SER A 498 -43.60 6.93 11.83
CA SER A 498 -42.41 7.01 10.96
C SER A 498 -41.72 5.67 10.86
N VAL A 499 -41.26 5.30 9.66
CA VAL A 499 -40.39 4.14 9.45
C VAL A 499 -38.95 4.62 9.60
N VAL A 500 -38.17 3.90 10.41
CA VAL A 500 -36.77 4.21 10.72
C VAL A 500 -35.91 3.00 10.40
N VAL A 501 -34.78 3.22 9.74
CA VAL A 501 -33.73 2.22 9.52
C VAL A 501 -32.42 2.71 10.15
N GLU A 502 -31.86 1.92 11.06
CA GLU A 502 -30.55 2.18 11.68
C GLU A 502 -29.45 1.49 10.86
N PHE A 503 -28.38 2.21 10.53
CA PHE A 503 -27.25 1.64 9.79
C PHE A 503 -26.27 0.91 10.71
N ASP A 504 -25.66 -0.17 10.22
CA ASP A 504 -24.58 -0.87 10.91
C ASP A 504 -23.24 -0.15 10.69
N VAL A 505 -22.70 0.44 11.75
CA VAL A 505 -21.48 1.27 11.70
C VAL A 505 -20.26 0.52 11.16
N PRO A 506 -19.96 -0.74 11.59
CA PRO A 506 -18.95 -1.58 10.96
C PRO A 506 -19.09 -1.71 9.44
N ARG A 507 -20.31 -1.90 8.92
CA ARG A 507 -20.56 -2.05 7.48
C ARG A 507 -20.30 -0.74 6.73
N LEU A 508 -20.71 0.40 7.30
CA LEU A 508 -20.36 1.72 6.75
C LEU A 508 -18.84 1.95 6.76
N ALA A 509 -18.13 1.49 7.81
CA ALA A 509 -16.67 1.58 7.87
C ALA A 509 -15.97 0.68 6.83
N ASP A 510 -16.56 -0.46 6.46
CA ASP A 510 -16.04 -1.32 5.39
C ASP A 510 -16.11 -0.67 4.01
N LEU A 511 -17.10 0.21 3.76
CA LEU A 511 -17.13 1.04 2.55
C LEU A 511 -15.93 1.99 2.50
N LEU A 512 -15.53 2.55 3.65
CA LEU A 512 -14.40 3.46 3.76
C LEU A 512 -13.05 2.74 3.62
N ARG A 513 -12.95 1.48 4.08
CA ARG A 513 -11.75 0.65 3.93
C ARG A 513 -11.37 0.34 2.48
N ARG A 514 -12.24 0.67 1.52
CA ARG A 514 -11.93 0.58 0.08
C ARG A 514 -10.90 1.63 -0.38
N ALA A 515 -10.74 2.73 0.37
CA ALA A 515 -9.64 3.68 0.14
C ALA A 515 -8.42 3.30 0.99
N ASP A 516 -7.22 3.46 0.41
CA ASP A 516 -6.00 2.97 1.04
C ASP A 516 -5.51 3.89 2.15
N GLY A 517 -5.38 3.35 3.36
CA GLY A 517 -4.87 4.06 4.53
C GLY A 517 -5.99 4.31 5.54
N ARG A 518 -5.76 5.24 6.46
CA ARG A 518 -6.72 5.52 7.51
C ARG A 518 -7.73 6.54 7.03
N VAL A 519 -8.96 6.11 6.79
CA VAL A 519 -10.08 7.00 6.47
C VAL A 519 -10.89 7.33 7.73
N ARG A 520 -11.22 8.61 7.90
CA ARG A 520 -12.08 9.14 8.97
C ARG A 520 -13.21 9.96 8.37
N VAL A 521 -14.40 9.85 8.93
CA VAL A 521 -15.51 10.77 8.67
C VAL A 521 -15.66 11.67 9.89
N VAL A 522 -15.72 12.98 9.68
CA VAL A 522 -15.87 13.97 10.74
C VAL A 522 -17.12 14.82 10.56
N ASP A 523 -17.69 15.26 11.69
CA ASP A 523 -18.79 16.22 11.72
C ASP A 523 -18.35 17.67 11.46
N ALA A 524 -19.30 18.59 11.53
CA ALA A 524 -19.07 20.02 11.32
C ALA A 524 -18.14 20.64 12.38
N GLU A 525 -18.06 20.04 13.57
CA GLU A 525 -17.16 20.42 14.66
C GLU A 525 -15.80 19.71 14.59
N LEU A 526 -15.51 19.02 13.48
CA LEU A 526 -14.29 18.24 13.25
C LEU A 526 -14.11 17.10 14.27
N ARG A 527 -15.20 16.50 14.74
CA ARG A 527 -15.18 15.32 15.61
C ARG A 527 -15.40 14.06 14.79
N THR A 528 -14.69 12.99 15.14
CA THR A 528 -14.69 11.74 14.36
C THR A 528 -16.00 10.95 14.59
N ILE A 529 -16.74 10.71 13.51
CA ILE A 529 -17.95 9.87 13.48
C ILE A 529 -17.63 8.45 13.02
N LEU A 530 -16.76 8.26 12.02
CA LEU A 530 -16.33 6.94 11.54
C LEU A 530 -14.82 6.91 11.40
N ASP A 531 -14.18 5.77 11.65
CA ASP A 531 -12.76 5.54 11.41
C ASP A 531 -12.48 4.09 11.05
N THR A 532 -11.69 3.89 10.01
CA THR A 532 -11.26 2.57 9.51
C THR A 532 -10.31 1.81 10.45
N GLU A 533 -9.55 2.50 11.32
CA GLU A 533 -8.58 1.89 12.25
C GLU A 533 -9.10 1.79 13.70
N GLY A 534 -10.40 1.98 13.90
CA GLY A 534 -11.01 2.06 15.21
C GLY A 534 -10.91 3.46 15.82
N PHE A 535 -11.94 3.85 16.57
CA PHE A 535 -12.07 5.20 17.12
C PHE A 535 -12.91 5.23 18.38
N ARG A 536 -12.79 6.35 19.10
CA ARG A 536 -13.81 6.81 20.03
C ARG A 536 -14.69 7.81 19.30
N ALA A 537 -16.00 7.56 19.27
CA ALA A 537 -16.95 8.46 18.65
C ALA A 537 -16.84 9.87 19.25
N PHE A 538 -17.00 10.87 18.40
CA PHE A 538 -16.97 12.30 18.75
C PHE A 538 -15.63 12.80 19.29
N GLN A 539 -14.54 12.03 19.13
CA GLN A 539 -13.22 12.51 19.48
C GLN A 539 -12.79 13.63 18.51
N PRO A 540 -12.33 14.80 19.02
CA PRO A 540 -11.80 15.86 18.18
C PRO A 540 -10.68 15.34 17.29
N LEU A 541 -10.72 15.70 16.02
CA LEU A 541 -9.71 15.32 15.06
C LEU A 541 -8.34 15.85 15.51
N ALA A 542 -7.34 14.98 15.59
CA ALA A 542 -5.97 15.36 15.96
C ALA A 542 -5.12 15.67 14.71
N GLY A 543 -4.16 16.60 14.84
CA GLY A 543 -3.24 17.02 13.77
C GLY A 543 -3.70 18.29 13.05
N GLY A 544 -2.77 19.23 12.82
CA GLY A 544 -3.08 20.52 12.19
C GLY A 544 -3.47 20.38 10.73
N GLU A 545 -2.74 19.57 9.98
CA GLU A 545 -2.96 19.37 8.54
C GLU A 545 -4.26 18.62 8.25
N ALA A 546 -4.64 17.68 9.12
CA ALA A 546 -5.90 16.97 9.01
C ALA A 546 -7.10 17.90 9.26
N ARG A 547 -7.01 18.79 10.27
CA ARG A 547 -8.03 19.80 10.50
C ARG A 547 -8.16 20.75 9.33
N GLU A 548 -7.05 21.21 8.77
CA GLU A 548 -7.07 22.14 7.64
C GLU A 548 -7.64 21.51 6.37
N ALA A 549 -7.24 20.27 6.04
CA ALA A 549 -7.85 19.51 4.96
C ALA A 549 -9.36 19.33 5.20
N ALA A 550 -9.76 19.11 6.46
CA ALA A 550 -11.16 18.95 6.81
C ALA A 550 -11.96 20.24 6.64
N THR A 551 -11.40 21.37 7.08
CA THR A 551 -11.99 22.70 6.91
C THR A 551 -12.10 23.09 5.43
N THR A 552 -11.13 22.70 4.61
CA THR A 552 -11.20 22.92 3.15
C THR A 552 -12.35 22.11 2.53
N ALA A 553 -12.48 20.84 2.93
CA ALA A 553 -13.56 19.97 2.51
C ALA A 553 -14.94 20.43 3.01
N SER A 554 -15.05 20.99 4.22
CA SER A 554 -16.32 21.51 4.72
C SER A 554 -16.82 22.73 3.93
N GLN A 555 -15.93 23.41 3.21
CA GLN A 555 -16.25 24.50 2.28
C GLN A 555 -16.62 24.00 0.86
N GLY A 556 -16.84 22.69 0.68
CA GLY A 556 -17.21 22.10 -0.60
C GLY A 556 -16.04 21.86 -1.55
N ARG A 557 -14.79 21.99 -1.09
CA ARG A 557 -13.58 21.83 -1.93
C ARG A 557 -12.78 20.61 -1.50
N THR A 558 -12.48 19.71 -2.44
CA THR A 558 -11.49 18.66 -2.21
C THR A 558 -10.10 19.29 -2.06
N GLY A 559 -9.33 18.84 -1.08
CA GLY A 559 -7.94 19.29 -0.92
C GLY A 559 -7.07 18.24 -0.26
N ALA A 560 -5.80 18.17 -0.67
CA ALA A 560 -4.80 17.32 -0.07
C ALA A 560 -3.56 18.09 0.38
N LYS A 561 -2.95 17.65 1.48
CA LYS A 561 -1.72 18.19 2.04
C LYS A 561 -0.77 17.08 2.48
N ILE A 562 0.52 17.37 2.36
CA ILE A 562 1.58 16.49 2.85
C ILE A 562 1.99 16.96 4.25
N ALA A 563 1.78 16.11 5.25
CA ALA A 563 2.09 16.31 6.66
C ALA A 563 3.30 15.46 7.06
N GLY A 564 4.51 15.97 6.84
CA GLY A 564 5.76 15.22 7.07
C GLY A 564 5.83 13.95 6.23
N ARG A 565 5.56 12.79 6.86
CA ARG A 565 5.50 11.48 6.18
C ARG A 565 4.07 11.01 5.90
N ALA A 566 3.05 11.84 6.06
CA ALA A 566 1.67 11.47 5.79
C ALA A 566 1.09 12.31 4.64
N LEU A 567 0.27 11.70 3.81
CA LEU A 567 -0.62 12.43 2.89
C LEU A 567 -2.00 12.49 3.54
N VAL A 568 -2.56 13.69 3.64
CA VAL A 568 -3.91 13.92 4.14
C VAL A 568 -4.78 14.49 3.04
N ALA A 569 -5.85 13.81 2.65
CA ALA A 569 -6.81 14.27 1.65
C ALA A 569 -8.21 14.39 2.25
N GLY A 570 -8.90 15.50 2.00
CA GLY A 570 -10.26 15.78 2.45
C GLY A 570 -11.22 15.97 1.29
N THR A 571 -12.41 15.39 1.35
CA THR A 571 -13.48 15.62 0.36
C THR A 571 -14.80 15.96 1.06
N PRO A 572 -15.61 16.89 0.51
CA PRO A 572 -16.96 17.10 1.01
C PRO A 572 -17.80 15.84 0.84
N SER A 573 -18.61 15.50 1.83
CA SER A 573 -19.70 14.56 1.65
C SER A 573 -20.66 15.12 0.61
N PRO A 574 -21.19 14.28 -0.31
CA PRO A 574 -22.43 14.64 -0.98
C PRO A 574 -23.46 14.84 0.14
N SER A 575 -23.83 16.09 0.37
CA SER A 575 -25.09 16.36 1.05
C SER A 575 -26.18 15.81 0.14
N PRO A 576 -27.26 15.19 0.67
CA PRO A 576 -28.49 15.19 -0.08
C PRO A 576 -28.77 16.65 -0.43
N ALA A 577 -28.79 16.97 -1.72
CA ALA A 577 -29.19 18.29 -2.15
C ALA A 577 -30.62 18.50 -1.63
N PRO A 578 -30.92 19.61 -0.92
CA PRO A 578 -32.29 20.04 -0.83
C PRO A 578 -32.65 20.50 -2.25
N ARG A 579 -33.32 19.64 -3.03
CA ARG A 579 -34.05 20.13 -4.20
C ARG A 579 -35.21 20.96 -3.65
N ARG A 580 -34.95 22.26 -3.49
CA ARG A 580 -35.91 23.35 -3.27
C ARG A 580 -37.03 23.05 -2.27
N ALA A 581 -36.77 23.23 -0.98
CA ALA A 581 -37.64 23.91 -0.01
C ALA A 581 -37.07 23.69 1.40
N CYS A 582 -37.25 24.69 2.27
CA CYS A 582 -37.12 24.64 3.73
C CYS A 582 -35.69 24.71 4.31
N ALA A 583 -35.30 25.95 4.65
CA ALA A 583 -34.30 26.24 5.66
C ALA A 583 -35.00 26.24 7.04
N GLY A 584 -34.55 25.37 7.95
CA GLY A 584 -34.95 25.37 9.36
C GLY A 584 -33.71 25.29 10.29
N PRO A 585 -33.74 25.88 11.50
CA PRO A 585 -32.53 26.38 12.19
C PRO A 585 -31.65 25.35 12.90
N TRP A 586 -31.93 24.05 12.80
CA TRP A 586 -31.33 23.04 13.71
C TRP A 586 -30.43 22.02 13.03
N TRP A 587 -30.16 22.20 11.73
CA TRP A 587 -29.07 21.52 11.03
C TRP A 587 -28.09 22.60 10.58
N PRO A 588 -26.84 22.63 11.07
CA PRO A 588 -25.83 23.36 10.32
C PRO A 588 -25.78 22.68 8.96
N SER A 589 -26.11 23.44 7.91
CA SER A 589 -26.06 23.10 6.49
C SER A 589 -24.63 22.86 6.00
N ARG A 590 -23.82 22.18 6.81
CA ARG A 590 -22.39 21.95 6.62
C ARG A 590 -22.14 20.47 6.35
N PRO A 591 -21.40 20.14 5.28
CA PRO A 591 -21.21 18.76 4.85
C PRO A 591 -20.35 17.97 5.85
N LEU A 592 -20.66 16.68 6.01
CA LEU A 592 -19.74 15.70 6.57
C LEU A 592 -18.43 15.71 5.77
N VAL A 593 -17.31 15.46 6.42
CA VAL A 593 -16.00 15.50 5.75
C VAL A 593 -15.28 14.18 5.91
N ILE A 594 -14.80 13.64 4.80
CA ILE A 594 -14.01 12.41 4.81
C ILE A 594 -12.54 12.75 4.62
N LEU A 595 -11.71 12.29 5.55
CA LEU A 595 -10.27 12.45 5.58
C LEU A 595 -9.58 11.13 5.37
N LEU A 596 -8.60 11.07 4.48
CA LEU A 596 -7.68 9.95 4.38
C LEU A 596 -6.31 10.39 4.87
N CYS A 597 -5.72 9.65 5.80
CA CYS A 597 -4.34 9.81 6.25
C CYS A 597 -3.54 8.57 5.86
N ARG A 598 -2.51 8.75 5.02
CA ARG A 598 -1.66 7.66 4.54
C ARG A 598 -0.21 7.91 4.91
N SER A 599 0.39 7.00 5.68
CA SER A 599 1.83 7.04 5.99
C SER A 599 2.66 6.60 4.77
N THR A 600 3.57 7.47 4.31
CA THR A 600 4.57 7.19 3.26
C THR A 600 5.63 6.18 3.71
N ALA A 601 5.67 5.79 5.00
CA ALA A 601 6.61 4.81 5.51
C ALA A 601 6.43 3.39 4.91
N CYS A 602 5.26 3.07 4.35
CA CYS A 602 5.06 1.79 3.64
C CYS A 602 5.91 1.68 2.36
N ALA A 603 6.27 2.80 1.71
CA ALA A 603 7.13 2.79 0.52
C ALA A 603 8.57 2.34 0.85
N ALA A 604 9.04 2.59 2.08
CA ALA A 604 10.36 2.14 2.53
C ALA A 604 10.41 0.63 2.85
N ARG A 605 9.26 0.03 3.18
CA ARG A 605 9.17 -1.41 3.51
C ARG A 605 9.15 -2.30 2.25
N ALA A 606 8.56 -1.81 1.15
CA ALA A 606 8.59 -2.48 -0.16
C ALA A 606 10.02 -2.64 -0.73
N TRP A 607 10.92 -1.72 -0.37
CA TRP A 607 12.34 -1.78 -0.72
C TRP A 607 13.08 -3.01 -0.15
N SER A 608 12.60 -3.58 0.96
CA SER A 608 13.20 -4.81 1.54
C SER A 608 12.74 -6.11 0.89
N SER A 609 11.66 -6.07 0.11
CA SER A 609 11.03 -7.25 -0.52
C SER A 609 11.34 -7.40 -2.02
N ALA A 610 11.94 -6.39 -2.65
CA ALA A 610 12.32 -6.39 -4.07
C ALA A 610 13.71 -7.02 -4.31
N VAL A 611 14.00 -8.16 -3.66
CA VAL A 611 15.16 -9.00 -4.00
C VAL A 611 14.65 -10.15 -4.87
N PRO A 612 15.00 -10.22 -6.16
CA PRO A 612 14.75 -11.43 -6.93
C PRO A 612 15.58 -12.57 -6.31
N ARG A 613 14.90 -13.62 -5.84
CA ARG A 613 15.57 -14.87 -5.46
C ARG A 613 16.20 -15.46 -6.72
N PRO A 614 17.52 -15.70 -6.77
CA PRO A 614 18.11 -16.40 -7.90
C PRO A 614 17.56 -17.83 -7.95
N SER A 615 16.89 -18.17 -9.05
CA SER A 615 16.55 -19.54 -9.39
C SER A 615 17.82 -20.29 -9.78
N SER A 616 18.34 -21.12 -8.88
CA SER A 616 19.27 -22.19 -9.25
C SER A 616 19.00 -23.44 -8.42
N PRO A 617 19.13 -24.65 -9.00
CA PRO A 617 18.77 -25.91 -8.35
C PRO A 617 20.00 -26.46 -7.63
N TRP A 618 20.04 -26.37 -6.30
CA TRP A 618 21.02 -27.11 -5.50
C TRP A 618 20.27 -28.05 -4.56
N SER A 619 20.54 -29.33 -4.78
CA SER A 619 20.05 -30.49 -4.05
C SER A 619 20.31 -30.37 -2.54
N CYS A 620 19.28 -30.62 -1.74
CA CYS A 620 19.40 -30.84 -0.30
C CYS A 620 20.12 -32.17 -0.02
N SER A 621 21.25 -32.10 0.68
CA SER A 621 21.74 -33.20 1.52
C SER A 621 21.53 -32.82 2.98
N ALA A 622 20.91 -33.73 3.73
CA ALA A 622 20.52 -33.61 5.12
C ALA A 622 21.71 -33.36 6.07
N GLY A 623 21.44 -32.66 7.18
CA GLY A 623 22.31 -32.72 8.36
C GLY A 623 22.26 -31.50 9.29
N THR A 624 21.72 -31.74 10.50
CA THR A 624 22.05 -31.07 11.79
C THR A 624 21.52 -29.66 12.13
N THR A 625 20.44 -29.69 12.92
CA THR A 625 20.24 -29.12 14.27
C THR A 625 20.77 -27.71 14.67
N SER A 626 19.82 -26.89 15.13
CA SER A 626 19.83 -26.03 16.34
C SER A 626 19.75 -24.49 16.19
N CYS A 627 18.73 -23.93 16.87
CA CYS A 627 18.56 -22.60 17.49
C CYS A 627 18.53 -21.34 16.56
N CYS A 628 17.66 -20.33 16.73
CA CYS A 628 16.81 -19.90 17.85
C CYS A 628 15.77 -18.84 17.40
N TRP A 629 14.58 -18.91 18.01
CA TRP A 629 13.69 -17.81 18.45
C TRP A 629 13.07 -16.79 17.45
N CYS A 630 11.79 -17.00 17.12
CA CYS A 630 10.82 -15.93 16.88
C CYS A 630 9.78 -15.93 18.02
N ARG A 631 9.67 -14.80 18.75
CA ARG A 631 8.70 -14.58 19.83
C ARG A 631 7.59 -13.67 19.31
N CYS A 632 6.43 -14.25 18.94
CA CYS A 632 5.19 -13.51 18.71
C CYS A 632 4.44 -13.38 20.05
N GLY A 633 4.28 -12.16 20.56
CA GLY A 633 3.46 -11.87 21.73
C GLY A 633 1.99 -11.69 21.36
N GLY A 634 1.19 -12.73 21.56
CA GLY A 634 -0.28 -12.66 21.59
C GLY A 634 -0.79 -12.20 22.94
N SER A 635 -1.91 -11.48 22.94
CA SER A 635 -2.59 -10.95 24.12
C SER A 635 -3.21 -12.04 25.00
N PRO A 636 -3.33 -11.83 26.34
CA PRO A 636 -3.92 -12.81 27.23
C PRO A 636 -5.44 -12.63 27.31
N ARG A 637 -6.19 -13.68 26.97
CA ARG A 637 -7.59 -13.82 27.36
C ARG A 637 -7.68 -14.15 28.85
N ARG A 638 -8.39 -13.29 29.58
CA ARG A 638 -8.93 -13.55 30.92
C ARG A 638 -9.90 -14.74 30.86
N ARG A 639 -9.74 -15.70 31.77
CA ARG A 639 -10.85 -16.51 32.28
C ARG A 639 -10.83 -16.45 33.80
N THR A 640 -11.97 -15.99 34.31
CA THR A 640 -12.41 -16.00 35.69
C THR A 640 -12.83 -17.41 36.11
N ALA A 641 -12.32 -17.88 37.24
CA ALA A 641 -13.02 -18.76 38.18
C ALA A 641 -12.24 -18.83 39.50
N TRP A 642 -12.83 -18.31 40.57
CA TRP A 642 -12.59 -18.63 41.98
C TRP A 642 -13.71 -19.61 42.42
N PRO A 643 -13.74 -20.16 43.66
CA PRO A 643 -12.70 -20.33 44.70
C PRO A 643 -12.59 -21.80 45.19
N THR A 644 -11.58 -22.15 45.98
CA THR A 644 -11.74 -22.80 47.32
C THR A 644 -10.40 -23.20 47.96
N ALA A 645 -10.36 -23.00 49.29
CA ALA A 645 -9.61 -23.75 50.31
C ALA A 645 -8.07 -23.67 50.38
N THR A 646 -7.61 -22.88 51.36
CA THR A 646 -6.50 -23.18 52.29
C THR A 646 -6.66 -24.57 52.93
N PRO A 647 -5.60 -25.27 53.44
CA PRO A 647 -4.66 -24.71 54.42
C PRO A 647 -3.18 -25.23 54.42
N ARG A 648 -2.34 -24.51 55.19
CA ARG A 648 -1.12 -24.92 55.94
C ARG A 648 -0.01 -25.64 55.14
N ARG A 649 1.24 -25.16 55.11
CA ARG A 649 2.16 -24.87 56.23
C ARG A 649 3.16 -23.79 55.84
#